data_AF-A0A1Y4LRQ0-F1
#
_entry.id   AF-A0A1Y4LRQ0-F1
#
_cell.length_a   1.000
_cell.length_b   1.000
_cell.length_c   1.000
_cell.angle_alpha   90.00
_cell.angle_beta   90.00
_cell.angle_gamma   90.00
#
_symmetry.space_group_name_H-M   'P 1'
#
loop_
_entity.id
_entity.type
_entity.pdbx_description
1 polymer ?
#
loop_
_entity_poly.entity_id
_entity_poly.type
_entity_poly.pdbx_seq_one_letter_code
_entity_poly.pdbx_strand_id
1 'polypeptide(L)'
;MSHKKIKQLIAQKQSKITDRQFFTSRILAAHFADIAAAQTRRYGCRRRVKLDIMWEPKLPRLACTDNLLIHINAGNPLVTKQKGRQTRYEMVSGLFSHELGHVLYTDFLLYQSYHAFLESGKWFPEPPPLRNITERDAEADFLAFQASDPKNRELVARVSHDILNILEDGYIENRMLLDYPGILGSSLQKLRQVRFEDYSTMEDMIDQEADGGHIWLSIRSGLLSYMLWGELKYGGTLLSDERIQMVFSLLGDLDKALVSRDARDRCRTANMILIRCWSHIKDLLENIKEQADNAASEGGGSGSGDPNDLLSTLLSALAGGSEEGTGETSPVGGSPAPSEATSATGSQRAATAALAAGSADGESEEQDPEKAEAKPSGGEGGEESGEEGTEDPSADASHAESSQNGDGGLEMMPGVPGSPQQHQKVSDQEGGRIPLHDTSEVSAPDGGSTEHDDSYEGAGYTGAAADVERLLNRIAENSVTTELERQRTEELTELAQSISYGDIHDGVSKTVHRIASVSEELKEEYQSIAGDLLHISKQLQKSVLQQMQDSRRGGKQTSLLMGRRLDAHALFRTDSRVFYKNALPNEMPALCVGLLLDESGSMSWNDRATYARATAIILYDFCQALGIPITVYGHSTSRGVDLYSYAEFDAIDRDDRYRMMDISARGSNRDGAALRFVAERLVHRPEDIKLLMLVSDGQPADAGYGGTAAEEDLRGIKHEYQRKGVLFIAAAIGSDKENIERIYGDAFLDITDLTKLPVKLAGIIKRFIRY
;
A
#
# COMPACT_ATOMS: atom_id res chain seq x y z
N MET A 1 10.21 16.83 -24.46
CA MET A 1 9.28 17.64 -23.64
C MET A 1 10.01 18.13 -22.38
N SER A 2 9.78 19.35 -21.88
CA SER A 2 10.43 19.84 -20.64
C SER A 2 9.74 19.31 -19.38
N HIS A 3 10.49 18.90 -18.36
CA HIS A 3 9.97 18.48 -17.05
C HIS A 3 8.95 19.46 -16.44
N LYS A 4 9.09 20.77 -16.71
CA LYS A 4 8.15 21.80 -16.25
C LYS A 4 6.74 21.62 -16.84
N LYS A 5 6.66 21.22 -18.12
CA LYS A 5 5.39 21.00 -18.81
C LYS A 5 4.70 19.72 -18.32
N ILE A 6 5.46 18.67 -18.02
CA ILE A 6 4.94 17.44 -17.41
C ILE A 6 4.33 17.75 -16.03
N LYS A 7 5.05 18.48 -15.17
CA LYS A 7 4.52 18.91 -13.86
C LYS A 7 3.22 19.73 -13.98
N GLN A 8 3.14 20.61 -14.98
CA GLN A 8 1.92 21.39 -15.22
C GLN A 8 0.73 20.51 -15.66
N LEU A 9 0.97 19.50 -16.51
CA LEU A 9 -0.05 18.53 -16.91
C LEU A 9 -0.51 17.67 -15.73
N ILE A 10 0.41 17.26 -14.84
CA ILE A 10 0.09 16.53 -13.61
C ILE A 10 -0.83 17.37 -12.72
N ALA A 11 -0.48 18.62 -12.44
CA ALA A 11 -1.32 19.50 -11.63
C ALA A 11 -2.72 19.73 -12.25
N GLN A 12 -2.79 19.88 -13.59
CA GLN A 12 -4.07 20.03 -14.29
C GLN A 12 -4.93 18.76 -14.26
N LYS A 13 -4.31 17.57 -14.26
CA LYS A 13 -5.03 16.30 -14.13
C LYS A 13 -5.46 16.05 -12.70
N GLN A 14 -4.62 16.37 -11.72
CA GLN A 14 -4.93 16.24 -10.29
C GLN A 14 -6.23 16.94 -9.91
N SER A 15 -6.46 18.16 -10.41
CA SER A 15 -7.67 18.94 -10.15
C SER A 15 -8.94 18.37 -10.80
N LYS A 16 -8.81 17.46 -11.77
CA LYS A 16 -9.92 16.81 -12.49
C LYS A 16 -10.26 15.42 -11.95
N ILE A 17 -9.47 14.87 -11.03
CA ILE A 17 -9.75 13.54 -10.43
C ILE A 17 -11.00 13.66 -9.55
N THR A 18 -12.03 12.89 -9.92
CA THR A 18 -13.26 12.76 -9.12
C THR A 18 -13.04 11.88 -7.89
N ASP A 19 -13.91 11.98 -6.88
CA ASP A 19 -13.80 11.11 -5.71
C ASP A 19 -13.96 9.64 -6.06
N ARG A 20 -14.92 9.31 -6.94
CA ARG A 20 -15.10 7.95 -7.44
C ARG A 20 -13.80 7.41 -8.01
N GLN A 21 -13.14 8.17 -8.89
CA GLN A 21 -11.85 7.75 -9.49
C GLN A 21 -10.73 7.62 -8.45
N PHE A 22 -10.70 8.47 -7.42
CA PHE A 22 -9.72 8.42 -6.35
C PHE A 22 -9.91 7.18 -5.47
N PHE A 23 -11.13 6.97 -4.97
CA PHE A 23 -11.44 5.91 -4.01
C PHE A 23 -11.42 4.53 -4.64
N THR A 24 -11.84 4.37 -5.89
CA THR A 24 -11.72 3.09 -6.61
C THR A 24 -10.36 2.91 -7.32
N SER A 25 -9.36 3.74 -6.99
CA SER A 25 -8.05 3.64 -7.62
C SER A 25 -7.26 2.46 -7.03
N ARG A 26 -6.55 1.72 -7.91
CA ARG A 26 -5.61 0.68 -7.47
C ARG A 26 -4.50 1.23 -6.58
N ILE A 27 -4.15 2.50 -6.72
CA ILE A 27 -3.10 3.16 -5.93
C ILE A 27 -3.55 3.30 -4.47
N LEU A 28 -4.80 3.69 -4.23
CA LEU A 28 -5.35 3.76 -2.87
C LEU A 28 -5.50 2.36 -2.26
N ALA A 29 -6.00 1.39 -3.05
CA ALA A 29 -6.12 0.02 -2.58
C ALA A 29 -4.76 -0.60 -2.19
N ALA A 30 -3.73 -0.39 -3.02
CA ALA A 30 -2.36 -0.82 -2.73
C ALA A 30 -1.79 -0.13 -1.48
N HIS A 31 -2.06 1.17 -1.29
CA HIS A 31 -1.62 1.91 -0.12
C HIS A 31 -2.14 1.30 1.20
N PHE A 32 -3.43 0.97 1.27
CA PHE A 32 -3.98 0.30 2.46
C PHE A 32 -3.55 -1.16 2.57
N ALA A 33 -3.37 -1.88 1.44
CA ALA A 33 -2.81 -3.23 1.46
C ALA A 33 -1.37 -3.25 2.01
N ASP A 34 -0.55 -2.24 1.69
CA ASP A 34 0.79 -2.06 2.25
C ASP A 34 0.73 -1.79 3.76
N ILE A 35 -0.23 -0.97 4.22
CA ILE A 35 -0.46 -0.74 5.65
C ILE A 35 -0.84 -2.06 6.34
N ALA A 36 -1.80 -2.81 5.79
CA ALA A 36 -2.21 -4.10 6.32
C ALA A 36 -1.03 -5.08 6.39
N ALA A 37 -0.24 -5.19 5.31
CA ALA A 37 0.95 -6.04 5.27
C ALA A 37 2.03 -5.62 6.28
N ALA A 38 2.21 -4.31 6.50
CA ALA A 38 3.15 -3.81 7.49
C ALA A 38 2.72 -4.20 8.91
N GLN A 39 1.42 -4.07 9.22
CA GLN A 39 0.90 -4.47 10.54
C GLN A 39 0.94 -5.98 10.73
N THR A 40 0.45 -6.79 9.77
CA THR A 40 0.46 -8.26 9.92
C THR A 40 1.88 -8.83 10.05
N ARG A 41 2.86 -8.29 9.30
CA ARG A 41 4.27 -8.70 9.43
C ARG A 41 4.87 -8.37 10.79
N ARG A 42 4.50 -7.23 11.40
CA ARG A 42 5.00 -6.81 12.72
C ARG A 42 4.74 -7.88 13.79
N TYR A 43 3.62 -8.57 13.70
CA TYR A 43 3.24 -9.63 14.64
C TYR A 43 3.63 -11.04 14.16
N GLY A 44 4.57 -11.14 13.21
CA GLY A 44 5.08 -12.42 12.71
C GLY A 44 4.15 -13.16 11.74
N CYS A 45 3.03 -12.55 11.33
CA CYS A 45 2.12 -13.15 10.37
C CYS A 45 2.49 -12.77 8.93
N ARG A 46 2.83 -13.75 8.09
CA ARG A 46 3.03 -13.57 6.64
C ARG A 46 1.71 -13.59 5.86
N ARG A 47 0.69 -12.86 6.34
CA ARG A 47 -0.62 -12.76 5.66
C ARG A 47 -0.61 -11.61 4.66
N ARG A 48 -0.91 -11.90 3.39
CA ARG A 48 -1.08 -10.87 2.34
C ARG A 48 -2.56 -10.56 2.21
N VAL A 49 -3.00 -9.52 2.92
CA VAL A 49 -4.38 -9.02 2.87
C VAL A 49 -4.54 -8.19 1.60
N LYS A 50 -5.54 -8.56 0.78
CA LYS A 50 -5.94 -7.79 -0.40
C LYS A 50 -6.98 -6.76 0.00
N LEU A 51 -7.11 -5.71 -0.80
CA LEU A 51 -8.08 -4.66 -0.58
C LEU A 51 -8.87 -4.37 -1.85
N ASP A 52 -10.18 -4.27 -1.71
CA ASP A 52 -11.10 -3.89 -2.77
C ASP A 52 -11.98 -2.72 -2.31
N ILE A 53 -11.81 -1.57 -2.96
CA ILE A 53 -12.58 -0.36 -2.67
C ILE A 53 -13.52 -0.08 -3.83
N MET A 54 -14.81 -0.22 -3.55
CA MET A 54 -15.89 -0.08 -4.51
C MET A 54 -16.67 1.22 -4.30
N TRP A 55 -17.39 1.63 -5.34
CA TRP A 55 -18.26 2.81 -5.31
C TRP A 55 -19.68 2.40 -5.71
N GLU A 56 -20.46 1.90 -4.74
CA GLU A 56 -21.82 1.40 -4.96
C GLU A 56 -22.81 2.06 -3.99
N PRO A 57 -23.34 3.25 -4.33
CA PRO A 57 -24.22 4.01 -3.44
C PRO A 57 -25.54 3.34 -3.08
N LYS A 58 -25.95 2.32 -3.85
CA LYS A 58 -27.20 1.57 -3.64
C LYS A 58 -27.02 0.37 -2.72
N LEU A 59 -25.78 -0.07 -2.50
CA LEU A 59 -25.50 -1.21 -1.64
C LEU A 59 -25.39 -0.71 -0.18
N PRO A 60 -26.22 -1.20 0.75
CA PRO A 60 -26.23 -0.72 2.13
C PRO A 60 -24.94 -1.09 2.88
N ARG A 61 -24.31 -2.21 2.49
CA ARG A 61 -23.03 -2.70 2.99
C ARG A 61 -21.94 -1.62 2.99
N LEU A 62 -21.29 -1.47 4.13
CA LEU A 62 -20.23 -0.49 4.39
C LEU A 62 -18.85 -1.08 4.12
N ALA A 63 -18.52 -2.14 4.82
CA ALA A 63 -17.27 -2.87 4.70
C ALA A 63 -17.46 -4.29 5.26
N CYS A 64 -16.58 -5.20 4.86
CA CYS A 64 -16.48 -6.53 5.45
C CYS A 64 -15.10 -7.13 5.17
N THR A 65 -14.76 -8.21 5.86
CA THR A 65 -13.55 -8.99 5.59
C THR A 65 -13.78 -10.50 5.64
N ASP A 66 -13.01 -11.24 4.83
CA ASP A 66 -12.91 -12.70 4.87
C ASP A 66 -11.54 -13.18 5.40
N ASN A 67 -10.82 -12.30 6.12
CA ASN A 67 -9.46 -12.51 6.64
C ASN A 67 -8.34 -12.49 5.58
N LEU A 68 -8.67 -12.53 4.28
CA LEU A 68 -7.72 -12.43 3.16
C LEU A 68 -7.97 -11.22 2.26
N LEU A 69 -9.18 -10.71 2.25
CA LEU A 69 -9.68 -9.60 1.46
C LEU A 69 -10.54 -8.72 2.35
N ILE A 70 -10.30 -7.42 2.28
CA ILE A 70 -11.13 -6.39 2.89
C ILE A 70 -11.88 -5.68 1.76
N HIS A 71 -13.21 -5.65 1.85
CA HIS A 71 -14.07 -4.89 0.96
C HIS A 71 -14.53 -3.61 1.65
N ILE A 72 -14.44 -2.47 0.95
CA ILE A 72 -14.92 -1.17 1.46
C ILE A 72 -15.76 -0.48 0.40
N ASN A 73 -17.00 -0.12 0.74
CA ASN A 73 -17.87 0.68 -0.12
C ASN A 73 -17.72 2.18 0.16
N ALA A 74 -16.77 2.82 -0.53
CA ALA A 74 -16.57 4.27 -0.45
C ALA A 74 -17.72 5.09 -1.07
N GLY A 75 -18.64 4.44 -1.80
CA GLY A 75 -19.82 5.05 -2.38
C GLY A 75 -21.01 5.17 -1.39
N ASN A 76 -20.91 4.57 -0.20
CA ASN A 76 -21.99 4.56 0.78
C ASN A 76 -22.34 5.99 1.26
N PRO A 77 -23.62 6.31 1.54
CA PRO A 77 -24.04 7.59 2.12
C PRO A 77 -23.26 8.05 3.36
N LEU A 78 -22.83 7.13 4.23
CA LEU A 78 -22.03 7.45 5.42
C LEU A 78 -20.71 8.17 5.06
N VAL A 79 -20.08 7.74 3.96
CA VAL A 79 -18.86 8.37 3.43
C VAL A 79 -19.22 9.57 2.57
N THR A 80 -20.12 9.42 1.60
CA THR A 80 -20.36 10.45 0.57
C THR A 80 -21.01 11.73 1.09
N LYS A 81 -21.75 11.68 2.22
CA LYS A 81 -22.29 12.87 2.89
C LYS A 81 -21.21 13.77 3.50
N GLN A 82 -20.01 13.25 3.78
CA GLN A 82 -18.95 14.03 4.41
C GLN A 82 -18.43 15.15 3.50
N LYS A 83 -18.22 16.33 4.10
CA LYS A 83 -17.72 17.51 3.40
C LYS A 83 -16.22 17.40 3.17
N GLY A 84 -15.81 17.48 1.90
CA GLY A 84 -14.41 17.43 1.50
C GLY A 84 -13.84 16.01 1.35
N ARG A 85 -12.86 15.87 0.45
CA ARG A 85 -12.23 14.57 0.16
C ARG A 85 -11.42 14.04 1.33
N GLN A 86 -10.81 14.91 2.11
CA GLN A 86 -10.01 14.53 3.28
C GLN A 86 -10.87 13.81 4.31
N THR A 87 -12.00 14.40 4.72
CA THR A 87 -12.94 13.78 5.66
C THR A 87 -13.46 12.44 5.12
N ARG A 88 -13.77 12.36 3.81
CA ARG A 88 -14.15 11.09 3.18
C ARG A 88 -13.05 10.04 3.24
N TYR A 89 -11.79 10.44 3.08
CA TYR A 89 -10.63 9.56 3.22
C TYR A 89 -10.47 9.08 4.66
N GLU A 90 -10.66 9.95 5.65
CA GLU A 90 -10.66 9.57 7.07
C GLU A 90 -11.77 8.55 7.38
N MET A 91 -12.97 8.70 6.80
CA MET A 91 -14.03 7.69 6.94
C MET A 91 -13.64 6.34 6.33
N VAL A 92 -13.09 6.33 5.11
CA VAL A 92 -12.64 5.10 4.45
C VAL A 92 -11.48 4.45 5.21
N SER A 93 -10.56 5.25 5.75
CA SER A 93 -9.46 4.81 6.61
C SER A 93 -9.97 4.25 7.95
N GLY A 94 -11.03 4.83 8.51
CA GLY A 94 -11.71 4.32 9.70
C GLY A 94 -12.37 2.97 9.44
N LEU A 95 -13.09 2.82 8.31
CA LEU A 95 -13.68 1.54 7.89
C LEU A 95 -12.58 0.49 7.70
N PHE A 96 -11.49 0.84 7.00
CA PHE A 96 -10.32 -0.02 6.87
C PHE A 96 -9.73 -0.44 8.22
N SER A 97 -9.65 0.49 9.18
CA SER A 97 -9.09 0.22 10.51
C SER A 97 -9.95 -0.77 11.29
N HIS A 98 -11.27 -0.65 11.19
CA HIS A 98 -12.22 -1.60 11.77
C HIS A 98 -12.02 -3.01 11.17
N GLU A 99 -12.04 -3.15 9.84
CA GLU A 99 -11.85 -4.45 9.17
C GLU A 99 -10.46 -5.05 9.43
N LEU A 100 -9.42 -4.22 9.48
CA LEU A 100 -8.08 -4.67 9.87
C LEU A 100 -8.05 -5.19 11.31
N GLY A 101 -8.87 -4.62 12.21
CA GLY A 101 -9.07 -5.11 13.56
C GLY A 101 -9.54 -6.57 13.58
N HIS A 102 -10.53 -6.91 12.74
CA HIS A 102 -10.98 -8.29 12.59
C HIS A 102 -9.88 -9.22 12.07
N VAL A 103 -9.14 -8.80 11.04
CA VAL A 103 -8.01 -9.57 10.49
C VAL A 103 -6.93 -9.87 11.54
N LEU A 104 -6.71 -8.93 12.47
CA LEU A 104 -5.69 -9.05 13.50
C LEU A 104 -6.17 -9.85 14.72
N TYR A 105 -7.39 -9.61 15.19
CA TYR A 105 -7.79 -9.96 16.56
C TYR A 105 -8.95 -10.95 16.66
N THR A 106 -9.76 -11.11 15.61
CA THR A 106 -10.92 -12.01 15.67
C THR A 106 -10.53 -13.47 15.53
N ASP A 107 -11.12 -14.31 16.38
CA ASP A 107 -10.95 -15.77 16.34
C ASP A 107 -12.09 -16.45 15.59
N PHE A 108 -12.02 -16.40 14.27
CA PHE A 108 -13.07 -16.93 13.39
C PHE A 108 -13.29 -18.44 13.57
N LEU A 109 -12.25 -19.22 13.87
CA LEU A 109 -12.37 -20.68 14.06
C LEU A 109 -13.12 -21.01 15.36
N LEU A 110 -12.87 -20.22 16.41
CA LEU A 110 -13.57 -20.36 17.67
C LEU A 110 -15.04 -19.96 17.54
N TYR A 111 -15.34 -18.91 16.77
CA TYR A 111 -16.72 -18.50 16.49
C TYR A 111 -17.47 -19.49 15.62
N GLN A 112 -16.84 -20.05 14.58
CA GLN A 112 -17.41 -21.19 13.84
C GLN A 112 -17.75 -22.36 14.77
N SER A 113 -16.89 -22.66 15.74
CA SER A 113 -17.16 -23.69 16.74
C SER A 113 -18.35 -23.30 17.63
N TYR A 114 -18.40 -22.07 18.12
CA TYR A 114 -19.53 -21.55 18.91
C TYR A 114 -20.86 -21.70 18.16
N HIS A 115 -20.91 -21.28 16.91
CA HIS A 115 -22.11 -21.36 16.06
C HIS A 115 -22.54 -22.81 15.82
N ALA A 116 -21.61 -23.69 15.46
CA ALA A 116 -21.90 -25.11 15.23
C ALA A 116 -22.43 -25.81 16.50
N PHE A 117 -21.93 -25.45 17.68
CA PHE A 117 -22.46 -25.98 18.94
C PHE A 117 -23.89 -25.48 19.20
N LEU A 118 -24.16 -24.20 18.98
CA LEU A 118 -25.49 -23.62 19.16
C LEU A 118 -26.53 -24.25 18.22
N GLU A 119 -26.17 -24.45 16.95
CA GLU A 119 -27.01 -25.14 15.95
C GLU A 119 -27.32 -26.59 16.36
N SER A 120 -26.38 -27.24 17.07
CA SER A 120 -26.57 -28.57 17.64
C SER A 120 -27.38 -28.59 18.94
N GLY A 121 -27.83 -27.42 19.44
CA GLY A 121 -28.55 -27.27 20.70
C GLY A 121 -27.66 -27.43 21.94
N LYS A 122 -26.38 -27.08 21.83
CA LYS A 122 -25.39 -27.19 22.91
C LYS A 122 -24.72 -25.85 23.17
N TRP A 123 -24.39 -25.61 24.44
CA TRP A 123 -23.61 -24.45 24.83
C TRP A 123 -22.12 -24.61 24.49
N PHE A 124 -21.49 -23.51 24.08
CA PHE A 124 -20.04 -23.37 23.97
C PHE A 124 -19.61 -22.02 24.55
N PRO A 125 -18.45 -21.92 25.24
CA PRO A 125 -17.64 -23.04 25.72
C PRO A 125 -18.34 -23.83 26.85
N GLU A 126 -19.24 -23.19 27.59
CA GLU A 126 -19.98 -23.77 28.71
C GLU A 126 -21.33 -23.06 28.90
N PRO A 127 -22.30 -23.68 29.60
CA PRO A 127 -23.60 -23.05 29.90
C PRO A 127 -23.47 -21.76 30.71
N PRO A 128 -24.38 -20.79 30.55
CA PRO A 128 -24.33 -19.54 31.30
C PRO A 128 -24.59 -19.79 32.81
N PRO A 129 -23.87 -19.12 33.72
CA PRO A 129 -24.11 -19.28 35.16
C PRO A 129 -25.43 -18.65 35.61
N LEU A 130 -26.40 -19.50 35.97
CA LEU A 130 -27.76 -19.10 36.37
C LEU A 130 -27.82 -18.75 37.86
N ARG A 131 -28.17 -17.49 38.16
CA ARG A 131 -28.13 -16.89 39.50
C ARG A 131 -29.46 -16.97 40.24
N ASN A 132 -30.58 -16.88 39.52
CA ASN A 132 -31.91 -16.83 40.10
C ASN A 132 -32.87 -17.82 39.41
N ILE A 133 -34.09 -17.94 39.94
CA ILE A 133 -35.09 -18.86 39.39
C ILE A 133 -35.56 -18.43 38.00
N THR A 134 -35.66 -17.12 37.76
CA THR A 134 -36.04 -16.54 36.47
C THR A 134 -35.09 -16.94 35.34
N GLU A 135 -33.77 -16.91 35.58
CA GLU A 135 -32.76 -17.33 34.62
C GLU A 135 -32.82 -18.84 34.35
N ARG A 136 -33.17 -19.67 35.36
CA ARG A 136 -33.37 -21.11 35.18
C ARG A 136 -34.61 -21.43 34.36
N ASP A 137 -35.69 -20.73 34.63
CA ASP A 137 -36.94 -20.87 33.88
C ASP A 137 -36.75 -20.39 32.42
N ALA A 138 -35.99 -19.30 32.23
CA ALA A 138 -35.60 -18.81 30.91
C ALA A 138 -34.72 -19.81 30.15
N GLU A 139 -33.72 -20.43 30.78
CA GLU A 139 -32.90 -21.47 30.13
C GLU A 139 -33.76 -22.70 29.76
N ALA A 140 -34.64 -23.14 30.65
CA ALA A 140 -35.53 -24.26 30.37
C ALA A 140 -36.46 -23.97 29.18
N ASP A 141 -37.03 -22.77 29.12
CA ASP A 141 -37.90 -22.33 28.02
C ASP A 141 -37.11 -22.14 26.71
N PHE A 142 -35.88 -21.61 26.78
CA PHE A 142 -34.96 -21.53 25.64
C PHE A 142 -34.68 -22.90 25.02
N LEU A 143 -34.31 -23.88 25.85
CA LEU A 143 -34.04 -25.24 25.40
C LEU A 143 -35.31 -25.91 24.84
N ALA A 144 -36.46 -25.67 25.45
CA ALA A 144 -37.75 -26.15 24.95
C ALA A 144 -38.09 -25.55 23.58
N PHE A 145 -37.87 -24.25 23.40
CA PHE A 145 -38.08 -23.56 22.13
C PHE A 145 -37.19 -24.12 21.02
N GLN A 146 -35.89 -24.32 21.27
CA GLN A 146 -34.96 -24.93 20.31
C GLN A 146 -35.29 -26.40 19.99
N ALA A 147 -35.85 -27.13 20.95
CA ALA A 147 -36.24 -28.53 20.76
C ALA A 147 -37.54 -28.67 19.95
N SER A 148 -38.41 -27.65 19.97
CA SER A 148 -39.75 -27.73 19.35
C SER A 148 -39.74 -27.74 17.82
N ASP A 149 -38.81 -27.04 17.17
CA ASP A 149 -38.70 -26.94 15.71
C ASP A 149 -37.23 -26.74 15.29
N PRO A 150 -36.68 -27.51 14.32
CA PRO A 150 -35.37 -27.23 13.73
C PRO A 150 -35.20 -25.77 13.26
N LYS A 151 -36.23 -25.13 12.70
CA LYS A 151 -36.17 -23.72 12.27
C LYS A 151 -35.93 -22.75 13.43
N ASN A 152 -36.40 -23.08 14.63
CA ASN A 152 -36.14 -22.26 15.81
C ASN A 152 -34.65 -22.23 16.17
N ARG A 153 -33.90 -23.29 15.86
CA ARG A 153 -32.44 -23.32 16.09
C ARG A 153 -31.72 -22.34 15.19
N GLU A 154 -32.13 -22.24 13.93
CA GLU A 154 -31.58 -21.28 12.96
C GLU A 154 -31.89 -19.84 13.39
N LEU A 155 -33.12 -19.56 13.83
CA LEU A 155 -33.52 -18.25 14.35
C LEU A 155 -32.69 -17.84 15.57
N VAL A 156 -32.55 -18.75 16.54
CA VAL A 156 -31.73 -18.51 17.75
C VAL A 156 -30.26 -18.34 17.38
N ALA A 157 -29.75 -19.12 16.42
CA ALA A 157 -28.39 -18.96 15.93
C ALA A 157 -28.19 -17.54 15.37
N ARG A 158 -29.08 -17.03 14.51
CA ARG A 158 -28.97 -15.65 13.97
C ARG A 158 -28.94 -14.56 15.05
N VAL A 159 -29.80 -14.66 16.07
CA VAL A 159 -29.77 -13.71 17.20
C VAL A 159 -28.45 -13.82 17.96
N SER A 160 -27.96 -15.04 18.17
CA SER A 160 -26.67 -15.25 18.83
C SER A 160 -25.49 -14.74 18.01
N HIS A 161 -25.53 -14.84 16.68
CA HIS A 161 -24.52 -14.26 15.80
C HIS A 161 -24.49 -12.74 15.96
N ASP A 162 -25.66 -12.08 15.93
CA ASP A 162 -25.75 -10.62 16.10
C ASP A 162 -25.18 -10.16 17.46
N ILE A 163 -25.55 -10.85 18.56
CA ILE A 163 -24.99 -10.55 19.89
C ILE A 163 -23.47 -10.69 19.90
N LEU A 164 -22.94 -11.79 19.35
CA LEU A 164 -21.50 -12.03 19.33
C LEU A 164 -20.76 -11.00 18.47
N ASN A 165 -21.35 -10.58 17.35
CA ASN A 165 -20.82 -9.55 16.48
C ASN A 165 -20.69 -8.20 17.21
N ILE A 166 -21.71 -7.80 17.98
CA ILE A 166 -21.65 -6.59 18.82
C ILE A 166 -20.49 -6.65 19.82
N LEU A 167 -20.31 -7.81 20.47
CA LEU A 167 -19.23 -8.00 21.45
C LEU A 167 -17.85 -7.96 20.80
N GLU A 168 -17.73 -8.57 19.62
CA GLU A 168 -16.47 -8.60 18.86
C GLU A 168 -16.10 -7.22 18.33
N ASP A 169 -17.04 -6.46 17.78
CA ASP A 169 -16.82 -5.09 17.32
C ASP A 169 -16.32 -4.17 18.43
N GLY A 170 -16.95 -4.24 19.60
CA GLY A 170 -16.48 -3.49 20.77
C GLY A 170 -15.04 -3.87 21.14
N TYR A 171 -14.73 -5.17 21.17
CA TYR A 171 -13.39 -5.67 21.47
C TYR A 171 -12.35 -5.23 20.44
N ILE A 172 -12.60 -5.45 19.15
CA ILE A 172 -11.63 -5.15 18.08
C ILE A 172 -11.39 -3.65 17.96
N GLU A 173 -12.42 -2.81 18.07
CA GLU A 173 -12.24 -1.36 18.03
C GLU A 173 -11.48 -0.85 19.27
N ASN A 174 -11.81 -1.35 20.46
CA ASN A 174 -11.06 -1.01 21.68
C ASN A 174 -9.57 -1.37 21.53
N ARG A 175 -9.27 -2.57 21.00
CA ARG A 175 -7.89 -3.00 20.73
C ARG A 175 -7.22 -2.15 19.66
N MET A 176 -7.92 -1.80 18.59
CA MET A 176 -7.37 -0.95 17.52
C MET A 176 -7.01 0.44 18.04
N LEU A 177 -7.84 1.03 18.90
CA LEU A 177 -7.57 2.34 19.50
C LEU A 177 -6.37 2.33 20.45
N LEU A 178 -6.21 1.27 21.25
CA LEU A 178 -5.09 1.14 22.20
C LEU A 178 -3.77 0.77 21.50
N ASP A 179 -3.81 -0.17 20.56
CA ASP A 179 -2.60 -0.72 19.92
C ASP A 179 -2.10 0.17 18.75
N TYR A 180 -2.97 1.01 18.16
CA TYR A 180 -2.63 1.88 17.01
C TYR A 180 -3.16 3.33 17.12
N PRO A 181 -2.69 4.13 18.09
CA PRO A 181 -3.18 5.50 18.31
C PRO A 181 -2.86 6.50 17.18
N GLY A 182 -2.06 6.10 16.18
CA GLY A 182 -1.69 6.94 15.05
C GLY A 182 -2.81 7.12 14.02
N ILE A 183 -2.47 6.97 12.72
CA ILE A 183 -3.41 7.20 11.61
C ILE A 183 -4.65 6.31 11.71
N LEU A 184 -4.47 5.04 12.07
CA LEU A 184 -5.56 4.06 12.17
C LEU A 184 -6.51 4.40 13.33
N GLY A 185 -5.97 4.65 14.52
CA GLY A 185 -6.77 5.01 15.70
C GLY A 185 -7.52 6.32 15.52
N SER A 186 -6.86 7.37 15.04
CA SER A 186 -7.50 8.67 14.77
C SER A 186 -8.60 8.59 13.69
N SER A 187 -8.38 7.84 12.61
CA SER A 187 -9.39 7.62 11.57
C SER A 187 -10.59 6.82 12.11
N LEU A 188 -10.33 5.79 12.93
CA LEU A 188 -11.37 5.00 13.60
C LEU A 188 -12.19 5.85 14.58
N GLN A 189 -11.54 6.71 15.38
CA GLN A 189 -12.24 7.67 16.25
C GLN A 189 -13.14 8.60 15.44
N LYS A 190 -12.68 9.09 14.28
CA LYS A 190 -13.51 9.94 13.42
C LYS A 190 -14.74 9.22 12.89
N LEU A 191 -14.57 7.97 12.44
CA LEU A 191 -15.68 7.12 12.02
C LEU A 191 -16.68 6.91 13.17
N ARG A 192 -16.18 6.60 14.37
CA ARG A 192 -17.00 6.40 15.57
C ARG A 192 -17.77 7.65 15.98
N GLN A 193 -17.15 8.83 15.88
CA GLN A 193 -17.80 10.10 16.15
C GLN A 193 -19.00 10.31 15.22
N VAL A 194 -18.80 10.18 13.91
CA VAL A 194 -19.86 10.36 12.91
C VAL A 194 -20.97 9.32 13.10
N ARG A 195 -20.61 8.05 13.37
CA ARG A 195 -21.59 7.00 13.65
C ARG A 195 -22.41 7.29 14.90
N PHE A 196 -21.80 7.84 15.95
CA PHE A 196 -22.50 8.18 17.19
C PHE A 196 -23.44 9.37 17.03
N GLU A 197 -23.03 10.39 16.27
CA GLU A 197 -23.87 11.56 15.96
C GLU A 197 -25.16 11.12 15.24
N ASP A 198 -25.04 10.23 14.24
CA ASP A 198 -26.16 9.66 13.47
C ASP A 198 -26.91 8.53 14.22
N TYR A 199 -26.44 8.08 15.39
CA TYR A 199 -27.06 6.99 16.14
C TYR A 199 -28.35 7.46 16.83
N SER A 200 -29.42 6.67 16.74
CA SER A 200 -30.72 6.97 17.37
C SER A 200 -30.62 6.99 18.89
N THR A 201 -31.46 7.80 19.53
CA THR A 201 -31.65 7.77 20.99
C THR A 201 -32.56 6.62 21.40
N MET A 202 -32.56 6.25 22.68
CA MET A 202 -33.47 5.26 23.23
C MET A 202 -34.93 5.71 23.08
N GLU A 203 -35.19 7.01 23.24
CA GLU A 203 -36.51 7.62 22.95
C GLU A 203 -36.95 7.38 21.50
N ASP A 204 -36.08 7.67 20.52
CA ASP A 204 -36.39 7.42 19.11
C ASP A 204 -36.67 5.94 18.81
N MET A 205 -35.95 5.03 19.49
CA MET A 205 -36.13 3.58 19.33
C MET A 205 -37.46 3.11 19.93
N ILE A 206 -37.83 3.63 21.09
CA ILE A 206 -39.12 3.35 21.74
C ILE A 206 -40.27 3.81 20.86
N ASP A 207 -40.17 5.00 20.27
CA ASP A 207 -41.19 5.49 19.34
C ASP A 207 -41.32 4.58 18.10
N GLN A 208 -40.20 4.08 17.57
CA GLN A 208 -40.20 3.12 16.45
C GLN A 208 -40.80 1.75 16.79
N GLU A 209 -40.85 1.36 18.07
CA GLU A 209 -41.53 0.11 18.48
C GLU A 209 -43.03 0.16 18.15
N ALA A 210 -43.66 1.34 18.21
CA ALA A 210 -45.07 1.50 17.86
C ALA A 210 -45.35 1.31 16.37
N ASP A 211 -44.35 1.52 15.52
CA ASP A 211 -44.42 1.42 14.05
C ASP A 211 -43.89 0.08 13.50
N GLY A 212 -43.94 -0.97 14.33
CA GLY A 212 -43.53 -2.34 13.96
C GLY A 212 -42.09 -2.71 14.34
N GLY A 213 -41.41 -1.86 15.13
CA GLY A 213 -40.19 -2.24 15.84
C GLY A 213 -40.47 -3.19 17.02
N HIS A 214 -39.42 -3.61 17.72
CA HIS A 214 -39.54 -4.57 18.81
C HIS A 214 -38.56 -4.26 19.95
N ILE A 215 -38.99 -4.42 21.20
CA ILE A 215 -38.23 -4.06 22.41
C ILE A 215 -36.82 -4.67 22.46
N TRP A 216 -36.66 -5.93 22.03
CA TRP A 216 -35.34 -6.57 21.91
C TRP A 216 -34.38 -5.75 21.04
N LEU A 217 -34.84 -5.14 19.96
CA LEU A 217 -34.00 -4.37 19.04
C LEU A 217 -33.50 -3.08 19.69
N SER A 218 -34.31 -2.47 20.55
CA SER A 218 -33.94 -1.32 21.37
C SER A 218 -32.90 -1.70 22.43
N ILE A 219 -33.09 -2.83 23.13
CA ILE A 219 -32.11 -3.38 24.09
C ILE A 219 -30.79 -3.70 23.36
N ARG A 220 -30.86 -4.40 22.23
CA ARG A 220 -29.71 -4.74 21.38
C ARG A 220 -28.96 -3.51 20.91
N SER A 221 -29.66 -2.44 20.54
CA SER A 221 -29.06 -1.16 20.16
C SER A 221 -28.39 -0.45 21.35
N GLY A 222 -28.98 -0.56 22.55
CA GLY A 222 -28.32 -0.13 23.79
C GLY A 222 -27.04 -0.91 24.10
N LEU A 223 -27.03 -2.23 23.90
CA LEU A 223 -25.83 -3.07 24.04
C LEU A 223 -24.73 -2.65 23.04
N LEU A 224 -25.09 -2.42 21.78
CA LEU A 224 -24.17 -1.93 20.76
C LEU A 224 -23.60 -0.56 21.14
N SER A 225 -24.46 0.37 21.59
CA SER A 225 -24.04 1.70 22.00
C SER A 225 -23.02 1.64 23.12
N TYR A 226 -23.28 0.82 24.14
CA TYR A 226 -22.37 0.67 25.26
C TYR A 226 -21.07 -0.04 24.86
N MET A 227 -21.13 -1.08 24.02
CA MET A 227 -19.92 -1.79 23.58
C MET A 227 -19.00 -0.92 22.75
N LEU A 228 -19.53 -0.09 21.85
CA LEU A 228 -18.72 0.83 21.05
C LEU A 228 -18.28 2.04 21.86
N TRP A 229 -19.21 2.84 22.39
CA TRP A 229 -18.92 4.16 22.96
C TRP A 229 -18.79 4.20 24.48
N GLY A 230 -19.21 3.15 25.19
CA GLY A 230 -19.23 3.14 26.65
C GLY A 230 -20.38 3.94 27.26
N GLU A 231 -21.29 4.45 26.43
CA GLU A 231 -22.43 5.27 26.83
C GLU A 231 -23.68 4.92 26.02
N LEU A 232 -24.84 5.25 26.57
CA LEU A 232 -26.14 5.13 25.90
C LEU A 232 -26.66 6.53 25.58
N LYS A 233 -27.33 6.68 24.42
CA LYS A 233 -28.06 7.91 24.09
C LYS A 233 -29.48 7.80 24.65
N TYR A 234 -29.71 8.34 25.85
CA TYR A 234 -30.99 8.19 26.55
C TYR A 234 -32.14 8.99 25.92
N GLY A 235 -31.89 10.20 25.41
CA GLY A 235 -32.95 11.14 25.02
C GLY A 235 -33.75 11.60 26.26
N GLY A 236 -35.06 11.68 26.14
CA GLY A 236 -36.01 11.93 27.24
C GLY A 236 -36.39 10.69 28.06
N THR A 237 -35.86 9.50 27.75
CA THR A 237 -36.21 8.26 28.43
C THR A 237 -35.63 8.20 29.86
N LEU A 238 -36.46 7.83 30.83
CA LEU A 238 -36.06 7.67 32.22
C LEU A 238 -35.06 6.52 32.39
N LEU A 239 -34.07 6.69 33.28
CA LEU A 239 -33.09 5.63 33.58
C LEU A 239 -33.71 4.35 34.14
N SER A 240 -34.91 4.44 34.73
CA SER A 240 -35.68 3.30 35.24
C SER A 240 -36.40 2.49 34.16
N ASP A 241 -36.35 2.92 32.89
CA ASP A 241 -36.98 2.18 31.79
C ASP A 241 -36.38 0.77 31.66
N GLU A 242 -37.24 -0.20 31.36
CA GLU A 242 -36.87 -1.61 31.31
C GLU A 242 -35.71 -1.89 30.34
N ARG A 243 -35.64 -1.16 29.22
CA ARG A 243 -34.62 -1.34 28.18
C ARG A 243 -33.24 -0.91 28.69
N ILE A 244 -33.20 0.23 29.40
CA ILE A 244 -31.99 0.79 30.00
C ILE A 244 -31.54 -0.09 31.17
N GLN A 245 -32.47 -0.48 32.05
CA GLN A 245 -32.19 -1.34 33.19
C GLN A 245 -31.64 -2.71 32.75
N MET A 246 -32.13 -3.25 31.63
CA MET A 246 -31.58 -4.48 31.06
C MET A 246 -30.10 -4.32 30.69
N VAL A 247 -29.73 -3.24 30.00
CA VAL A 247 -28.32 -2.95 29.66
C VAL A 247 -27.49 -2.69 30.92
N PHE A 248 -28.01 -1.94 31.89
CA PHE A 248 -27.35 -1.66 33.17
C PHE A 248 -27.04 -2.94 33.96
N SER A 249 -27.92 -3.92 33.91
CA SER A 249 -27.71 -5.23 34.55
C SER A 249 -26.56 -6.05 33.95
N LEU A 250 -26.10 -5.69 32.74
CA LEU A 250 -25.10 -6.40 31.96
C LEU A 250 -23.73 -5.70 31.90
N LEU A 251 -23.58 -4.47 32.40
CA LEU A 251 -22.37 -3.65 32.22
C LEU A 251 -21.07 -4.37 32.60
N GLY A 252 -21.04 -5.04 33.76
CA GLY A 252 -19.86 -5.77 34.21
C GLY A 252 -19.48 -6.96 33.31
N ASP A 253 -20.47 -7.65 32.74
CA ASP A 253 -20.25 -8.75 31.80
C ASP A 253 -19.76 -8.23 30.43
N LEU A 254 -20.25 -7.05 30.00
CA LEU A 254 -19.85 -6.34 28.78
C LEU A 254 -18.42 -5.78 28.88
N ASP A 255 -18.07 -5.14 30.00
CA ASP A 255 -16.71 -4.62 30.22
C ASP A 255 -15.67 -5.75 30.27
N LYS A 256 -16.03 -6.90 30.86
CA LYS A 256 -15.18 -8.09 30.83
C LYS A 256 -14.98 -8.60 29.40
N ALA A 257 -16.04 -8.66 28.60
CA ALA A 257 -15.98 -9.08 27.20
C ALA A 257 -15.12 -8.14 26.33
N LEU A 258 -15.17 -6.84 26.61
CA LEU A 258 -14.40 -5.79 25.92
C LEU A 258 -12.88 -5.89 26.14
N VAL A 259 -12.46 -6.24 27.36
CA VAL A 259 -11.02 -6.20 27.72
C VAL A 259 -10.37 -7.58 27.63
N SER A 260 -11.13 -8.66 27.79
CA SER A 260 -10.57 -10.01 27.73
C SER A 260 -10.02 -10.36 26.34
N ARG A 261 -8.79 -10.86 26.31
CA ARG A 261 -8.16 -11.37 25.09
C ARG A 261 -8.63 -12.77 24.71
N ASP A 262 -9.33 -13.48 25.62
CA ASP A 262 -9.87 -14.81 25.34
C ASP A 262 -11.25 -14.68 24.71
N ALA A 263 -11.38 -15.06 23.43
CA ALA A 263 -12.65 -15.03 22.71
C ALA A 263 -13.75 -15.88 23.39
N ARG A 264 -13.37 -16.87 24.22
CA ARG A 264 -14.32 -17.64 25.04
C ARG A 264 -15.08 -16.78 26.03
N ASP A 265 -14.47 -15.71 26.56
CA ASP A 265 -15.17 -14.80 27.46
C ASP A 265 -16.28 -14.04 26.72
N ARG A 266 -16.07 -13.67 25.45
CA ARG A 266 -17.13 -13.08 24.62
C ARG A 266 -18.25 -14.07 24.33
N CYS A 267 -17.93 -15.34 24.03
CA CYS A 267 -18.93 -16.39 23.91
C CYS A 267 -19.73 -16.60 25.21
N ARG A 268 -19.08 -16.57 26.38
CA ARG A 268 -19.78 -16.66 27.68
C ARG A 268 -20.73 -15.48 27.90
N THR A 269 -20.29 -14.27 27.58
CA THR A 269 -21.13 -13.08 27.67
C THR A 269 -22.30 -13.16 26.69
N ALA A 270 -22.10 -13.67 25.47
CA ALA A 270 -23.19 -13.91 24.52
C ALA A 270 -24.23 -14.91 25.06
N ASN A 271 -23.79 -16.04 25.62
CA ASN A 271 -24.69 -17.00 26.29
C ASN A 271 -25.48 -16.36 27.43
N MET A 272 -24.83 -15.49 28.21
CA MET A 272 -25.48 -14.76 29.31
C MET A 272 -26.57 -13.82 28.80
N ILE A 273 -26.27 -13.04 27.76
CA ILE A 273 -27.22 -12.09 27.15
C ILE A 273 -28.42 -12.86 26.58
N LEU A 274 -28.20 -13.98 25.88
CA LEU A 274 -29.27 -14.82 25.35
C LEU A 274 -30.28 -15.23 26.42
N ILE A 275 -29.81 -15.63 27.61
CA ILE A 275 -30.70 -16.10 28.69
C ILE A 275 -31.33 -14.95 29.45
N ARG A 276 -30.56 -13.91 29.83
CA ARG A 276 -31.11 -12.77 30.59
C ARG A 276 -32.13 -11.96 29.79
N CYS A 277 -31.97 -11.90 28.48
CA CYS A 277 -32.90 -11.22 27.57
C CYS A 277 -33.89 -12.18 26.89
N TRP A 278 -33.96 -13.45 27.31
CA TRP A 278 -34.69 -14.49 26.58
C TRP A 278 -36.17 -14.18 26.39
N SER A 279 -36.84 -13.60 27.39
CA SER A 279 -38.25 -13.21 27.29
C SER A 279 -38.51 -12.29 26.09
N HIS A 280 -37.68 -11.27 25.91
CA HIS A 280 -37.78 -10.33 24.80
C HIS A 280 -37.31 -10.95 23.48
N ILE A 281 -36.28 -11.79 23.50
CA ILE A 281 -35.81 -12.49 22.29
C ILE A 281 -36.89 -13.44 21.78
N LYS A 282 -37.50 -14.24 22.66
CA LYS A 282 -38.56 -15.18 22.30
C LYS A 282 -39.77 -14.46 21.70
N ASP A 283 -40.21 -13.38 22.32
CA ASP A 283 -41.32 -12.56 21.81
C ASP A 283 -41.04 -12.07 20.38
N LEU A 284 -39.82 -11.61 20.09
CA LEU A 284 -39.42 -11.24 18.74
C LEU A 284 -39.50 -12.42 17.78
N LEU A 285 -38.95 -13.57 18.17
CA LEU A 285 -38.90 -14.75 17.30
C LEU A 285 -40.31 -15.28 17.00
N GLU A 286 -41.22 -15.24 17.99
CA GLU A 286 -42.63 -15.59 17.81
C GLU A 286 -43.34 -14.59 16.88
N ASN A 287 -43.14 -13.29 17.09
CA ASN A 287 -43.66 -12.22 16.22
C ASN A 287 -43.19 -12.39 14.76
N ILE A 288 -41.91 -12.70 14.53
CA ILE A 288 -41.34 -12.93 13.19
C ILE A 288 -41.96 -14.17 12.54
N LYS A 289 -42.16 -15.25 13.31
CA LYS A 289 -42.82 -16.46 12.80
C LYS A 289 -44.26 -16.17 12.39
N GLU A 290 -44.99 -15.41 13.19
CA GLU A 290 -46.37 -15.04 12.89
C GLU A 290 -46.46 -14.14 11.63
N GLN A 291 -45.53 -13.18 11.47
CA GLN A 291 -45.42 -12.38 10.25
C GLN A 291 -45.11 -13.22 9.01
N ALA A 292 -44.21 -14.20 9.13
CA ALA A 292 -43.88 -15.11 8.03
C ALA A 292 -45.08 -15.98 7.62
N ASP A 293 -45.82 -16.51 8.60
CA ASP A 293 -47.01 -17.33 8.36
C ASP A 293 -48.12 -16.51 7.68
N ASN A 294 -48.34 -15.26 8.13
CA ASN A 294 -49.29 -14.34 7.51
C ASN A 294 -48.90 -14.03 6.06
N ALA A 295 -47.63 -13.72 5.79
CA ALA A 295 -47.15 -13.43 4.44
C ALA A 295 -47.17 -14.65 3.50
N ALA A 296 -46.98 -15.87 4.04
CA ALA A 296 -47.11 -17.12 3.29
C ALA A 296 -48.58 -17.40 2.88
N SER A 297 -49.55 -16.97 3.69
CA SER A 297 -50.98 -17.15 3.43
C SER A 297 -51.55 -16.20 2.37
N GLU A 298 -50.93 -15.04 2.13
CA GLU A 298 -51.39 -14.00 1.19
C GLU A 298 -50.81 -14.13 -0.23
N GLY A 299 -50.06 -15.19 -0.54
CA GLY A 299 -49.56 -15.46 -1.90
C GLY A 299 -48.39 -14.58 -2.35
N GLY A 300 -47.60 -14.07 -1.40
CA GLY A 300 -46.39 -13.28 -1.68
C GLY A 300 -45.32 -14.06 -2.45
N GLY A 301 -44.58 -13.36 -3.32
CA GLY A 301 -43.56 -13.95 -4.20
C GLY A 301 -42.41 -14.63 -3.46
N SER A 302 -41.73 -15.55 -4.16
CA SER A 302 -40.56 -16.33 -3.73
C SER A 302 -39.57 -15.52 -2.85
N GLY A 303 -39.68 -15.64 -1.53
CA GLY A 303 -38.81 -15.02 -0.52
C GLY A 303 -39.56 -14.35 0.65
N SER A 304 -40.86 -14.06 0.55
CA SER A 304 -41.58 -13.29 1.57
C SER A 304 -42.15 -14.10 2.75
N GLY A 305 -41.79 -15.38 2.90
CA GLY A 305 -42.45 -16.29 3.86
C GLY A 305 -41.52 -17.13 4.73
N ASP A 306 -40.20 -16.90 4.71
CA ASP A 306 -39.29 -17.60 5.62
C ASP A 306 -38.90 -16.70 6.82
N PRO A 307 -39.15 -17.14 8.07
CA PRO A 307 -38.83 -16.37 9.27
C PRO A 307 -37.35 -15.92 9.34
N ASN A 308 -36.43 -16.74 8.83
CA ASN A 308 -35.00 -16.44 8.84
C ASN A 308 -34.64 -15.23 7.95
N ASP A 309 -35.26 -15.12 6.77
CA ASP A 309 -35.00 -14.02 5.82
C ASP A 309 -35.56 -12.70 6.37
N LEU A 310 -36.73 -12.75 7.02
CA LEU A 310 -37.32 -11.62 7.73
C LEU A 310 -36.42 -11.14 8.87
N LEU A 311 -35.96 -12.05 9.74
CA LEU A 311 -35.04 -11.72 10.83
C LEU A 311 -33.73 -11.11 10.30
N SER A 312 -33.17 -11.66 9.23
CA SER A 312 -31.93 -11.16 8.65
C SER A 312 -32.08 -9.76 8.06
N THR A 313 -33.20 -9.52 7.36
CA THR A 313 -33.53 -8.20 6.81
C THR A 313 -33.66 -7.19 7.94
N LEU A 314 -34.37 -7.56 9.00
CA LEU A 314 -34.58 -6.71 10.17
C LEU A 314 -33.27 -6.38 10.90
N LEU A 315 -32.42 -7.37 11.19
CA LEU A 315 -31.11 -7.16 11.83
C LEU A 315 -30.18 -6.31 10.96
N SER A 316 -30.18 -6.53 9.64
CA SER A 316 -29.34 -5.77 8.70
C SER A 316 -29.79 -4.30 8.51
N ALA A 317 -31.06 -4.00 8.80
CA ALA A 317 -31.62 -2.66 8.69
C ALA A 317 -31.33 -1.79 9.92
N LEU A 318 -30.86 -2.38 11.03
CA LEU A 318 -30.60 -1.65 12.27
C LEU A 318 -29.40 -0.70 12.12
N ALA A 319 -29.57 0.50 12.67
CA ALA A 319 -28.52 1.52 12.64
C ALA A 319 -27.26 1.07 13.40
N GLY A 320 -26.10 1.42 12.84
CA GLY A 320 -24.78 1.23 13.45
C GLY A 320 -24.26 -0.20 13.48
N GLY A 321 -25.00 -1.19 12.98
CA GLY A 321 -24.49 -2.56 12.81
C GLY A 321 -23.38 -2.65 11.76
N SER A 322 -22.45 -3.59 11.97
CA SER A 322 -21.46 -4.03 10.98
C SER A 322 -21.88 -5.36 10.34
N GLU A 323 -21.24 -5.72 9.22
CA GLU A 323 -21.32 -7.10 8.70
C GLU A 323 -20.34 -7.99 9.43
N GLU A 324 -20.71 -9.25 9.68
CA GLU A 324 -19.84 -10.23 10.32
C GLU A 324 -18.61 -10.52 9.44
N GLY A 325 -17.42 -10.36 10.01
CA GLY A 325 -16.19 -10.83 9.40
C GLY A 325 -16.13 -12.37 9.35
N THR A 326 -15.54 -12.93 8.30
CA THR A 326 -15.34 -14.39 8.19
C THR A 326 -13.87 -14.74 8.04
N GLY A 327 -13.48 -16.00 8.27
CA GLY A 327 -12.10 -16.43 8.05
C GLY A 327 -11.81 -17.88 8.44
N GLU A 328 -10.72 -18.42 7.88
CA GLU A 328 -10.30 -19.82 8.12
C GLU A 328 -9.05 -19.94 9.01
N THR A 329 -8.63 -18.85 9.67
CA THR A 329 -7.37 -18.83 10.42
C THR A 329 -7.52 -18.23 11.80
N SER A 330 -6.72 -18.73 12.75
CA SER A 330 -6.64 -18.23 14.13
C SER A 330 -6.20 -16.75 14.19
N PRO A 331 -6.51 -16.03 15.27
CA PRO A 331 -6.07 -14.65 15.43
C PRO A 331 -4.55 -14.55 15.51
N VAL A 332 -4.03 -13.34 15.27
CA VAL A 332 -2.59 -13.07 15.33
C VAL A 332 -2.10 -13.20 16.78
N GLY A 333 -1.07 -14.03 17.01
CA GLY A 333 -0.50 -14.24 18.34
C GLY A 333 0.14 -12.98 18.91
N GLY A 334 -0.32 -12.52 20.08
CA GLY A 334 0.17 -11.29 20.71
C GLY A 334 1.47 -11.47 21.52
N SER A 335 2.23 -10.38 21.68
CA SER A 335 3.24 -10.28 22.74
C SER A 335 2.58 -10.29 24.13
N PRO A 336 3.25 -10.80 25.18
CA PRO A 336 2.73 -10.79 26.54
C PRO A 336 2.43 -9.35 26.97
N ALA A 337 1.24 -9.11 27.51
CA ALA A 337 0.76 -7.77 27.86
C ALA A 337 1.44 -7.24 29.14
N PRO A 338 1.60 -5.90 29.27
CA PRO A 338 1.63 -5.30 30.60
C PRO A 338 0.28 -5.57 31.28
N SER A 339 0.33 -5.90 32.56
CA SER A 339 -0.82 -6.21 33.38
C SER A 339 -1.61 -4.94 33.70
N GLU A 340 -2.61 -4.57 32.90
CA GLU A 340 -3.73 -3.73 33.35
C GLU A 340 -4.88 -3.74 32.33
N ALA A 341 -6.12 -3.81 32.83
CA ALA A 341 -7.35 -3.87 32.06
C ALA A 341 -7.72 -2.48 31.54
N THR A 342 -7.17 -2.08 30.39
CA THR A 342 -7.38 -0.73 29.82
C THR A 342 -8.50 -0.72 28.77
N SER A 343 -9.30 0.35 28.79
CA SER A 343 -10.37 0.62 27.82
C SER A 343 -10.21 2.02 27.26
N ALA A 344 -10.31 2.15 25.93
CA ALA A 344 -10.27 3.44 25.24
C ALA A 344 -11.46 4.35 25.57
N THR A 345 -12.55 3.80 26.12
CA THR A 345 -13.75 4.54 26.58
C THR A 345 -13.97 4.44 28.08
N GLY A 346 -12.88 4.33 28.86
CA GLY A 346 -12.95 4.15 30.31
C GLY A 346 -13.77 5.22 31.04
N SER A 347 -13.66 6.49 30.65
CA SER A 347 -14.40 7.59 31.28
C SER A 347 -15.89 7.53 31.00
N GLN A 348 -16.30 7.30 29.75
CA GLN A 348 -17.71 7.13 29.37
C GLN A 348 -18.34 5.94 30.10
N ARG A 349 -17.62 4.81 30.17
CA ARG A 349 -18.07 3.61 30.88
C ARG A 349 -18.26 3.86 32.37
N ALA A 350 -17.32 4.56 33.01
CA ALA A 350 -17.42 4.94 34.41
C ALA A 350 -18.62 5.86 34.68
N ALA A 351 -18.87 6.82 33.80
CA ALA A 351 -20.05 7.69 33.89
C ALA A 351 -21.36 6.89 33.78
N THR A 352 -21.45 5.99 32.80
CA THR A 352 -22.62 5.11 32.64
C THR A 352 -22.82 4.18 33.85
N ALA A 353 -21.73 3.63 34.40
CA ALA A 353 -21.79 2.80 35.61
C ALA A 353 -22.26 3.60 36.84
N ALA A 354 -21.88 4.87 36.96
CA ALA A 354 -22.36 5.75 38.02
C ALA A 354 -23.87 6.03 37.89
N LEU A 355 -24.36 6.27 36.66
CA LEU A 355 -25.79 6.43 36.39
C LEU A 355 -26.58 5.15 36.74
N ALA A 356 -26.03 3.97 36.40
CA ALA A 356 -26.63 2.70 36.73
C ALA A 356 -26.74 2.48 38.24
N ALA A 357 -25.68 2.79 39.00
CA ALA A 357 -25.70 2.70 40.46
C ALA A 357 -26.73 3.64 41.10
N GLY A 358 -26.81 4.89 40.61
CA GLY A 358 -27.79 5.87 41.12
C GLY A 358 -29.25 5.54 40.82
N SER A 359 -29.52 4.79 39.74
CA SER A 359 -30.88 4.38 39.38
C SER A 359 -31.48 3.28 40.28
N ALA A 360 -30.65 2.56 41.05
CA ALA A 360 -31.09 1.47 41.91
C ALA A 360 -31.55 1.93 43.32
N ASP A 361 -31.17 3.14 43.75
CA ASP A 361 -31.35 3.64 45.12
C ASP A 361 -32.51 4.65 45.29
N GLY A 362 -33.38 4.85 44.28
CA GLY A 362 -34.37 5.93 44.26
C GLY A 362 -35.85 5.53 44.35
N GLU A 363 -36.35 5.21 45.55
CA GLU A 363 -37.73 5.61 45.89
C GLU A 363 -37.69 7.11 46.23
N SER A 364 -38.47 7.91 45.48
CA SER A 364 -38.72 9.35 45.66
C SER A 364 -37.54 10.31 45.51
N GLU A 365 -37.42 10.93 44.32
CA GLU A 365 -37.41 12.39 44.14
C GLU A 365 -37.50 12.69 42.63
N GLU A 366 -38.54 13.42 42.21
CA GLU A 366 -38.61 14.01 40.87
C GLU A 366 -37.42 14.98 40.70
N GLN A 367 -36.51 14.69 39.77
CA GLN A 367 -35.50 15.65 39.32
C GLN A 367 -35.77 16.02 37.87
N ASP A 368 -36.21 17.26 37.71
CA ASP A 368 -36.33 18.04 36.47
C ASP A 368 -34.95 18.12 35.77
N PRO A 369 -34.80 17.70 34.50
CA PRO A 369 -33.51 17.67 33.83
C PRO A 369 -33.21 19.02 33.16
N GLU A 370 -33.12 20.09 33.95
CA GLU A 370 -32.55 21.38 33.51
C GLU A 370 -31.81 22.05 34.68
N LYS A 371 -30.66 21.49 35.07
CA LYS A 371 -29.54 22.26 35.67
C LYS A 371 -28.32 21.38 35.92
N ALA A 372 -27.46 21.29 34.92
CA ALA A 372 -26.04 21.01 35.10
C ALA A 372 -25.20 21.87 34.13
N GLU A 373 -25.48 23.18 34.08
CA GLU A 373 -24.47 24.15 33.64
C GLU A 373 -23.72 24.65 34.87
N ALA A 374 -22.54 24.08 35.14
CA ALA A 374 -21.58 24.67 36.06
C ALA A 374 -20.65 25.61 35.29
N LYS A 375 -20.93 26.92 35.40
CA LYS A 375 -20.00 27.98 35.01
C LYS A 375 -18.73 27.98 35.87
N PRO A 376 -17.60 28.48 35.32
CA PRO A 376 -16.31 28.54 36.00
C PRO A 376 -16.31 29.62 37.10
N SER A 377 -15.63 29.34 38.21
CA SER A 377 -15.42 30.31 39.30
C SER A 377 -14.44 31.40 38.87
N GLY A 378 -14.89 32.65 38.89
CA GLY A 378 -14.05 33.83 38.76
C GLY A 378 -13.39 34.24 40.08
N GLY A 379 -12.17 34.75 39.95
CA GLY A 379 -11.44 35.64 40.84
C GLY A 379 -10.21 36.11 40.05
N GLU A 380 -9.85 37.37 39.90
CA GLU A 380 -10.29 38.66 40.42
C GLU A 380 -10.14 39.69 39.28
N GLY A 381 -10.81 40.84 39.36
CA GLY A 381 -10.58 41.93 38.42
C GLY A 381 -11.41 43.15 38.75
N GLY A 382 -10.89 43.99 39.65
CA GLY A 382 -11.37 45.35 39.87
C GLY A 382 -11.01 46.28 38.71
N GLU A 383 -11.84 47.30 38.55
CA GLU A 383 -11.85 48.27 37.46
C GLU A 383 -10.61 49.21 37.41
N GLU A 384 -10.35 49.69 36.19
CA GLU A 384 -10.22 51.10 35.78
C GLU A 384 -8.88 51.59 35.17
N SER A 385 -9.06 52.22 34.00
CA SER A 385 -8.29 53.33 33.40
C SER A 385 -7.03 53.06 32.53
N GLY A 386 -7.08 53.61 31.30
CA GLY A 386 -6.15 54.66 30.87
C GLY A 386 -5.01 54.35 29.90
N GLU A 387 -5.20 54.80 28.64
CA GLU A 387 -4.24 55.50 27.75
C GLU A 387 -3.00 54.81 27.09
N GLU A 388 -3.03 54.90 25.75
CA GLU A 388 -2.01 55.34 24.77
C GLU A 388 -0.49 54.95 24.82
N GLY A 389 0.06 54.72 23.62
CA GLY A 389 1.46 55.01 23.25
C GLY A 389 2.30 53.80 22.82
N THR A 390 2.46 53.52 21.52
CA THR A 390 3.56 53.94 20.60
C THR A 390 4.82 53.04 20.58
N GLU A 391 5.12 52.59 19.35
CA GLU A 391 6.44 52.48 18.69
C GLU A 391 7.43 51.33 19.03
N ASP A 392 7.57 50.43 18.04
CA ASP A 392 8.78 49.80 17.44
C ASP A 392 10.16 50.48 17.71
N PRO A 393 11.30 49.93 17.25
CA PRO A 393 11.85 48.57 17.29
C PRO A 393 13.34 48.58 17.74
N SER A 394 14.03 47.45 17.88
CA SER A 394 15.48 47.42 17.59
C SER A 394 16.05 46.01 17.43
N ALA A 395 16.76 45.87 16.33
CA ALA A 395 17.66 44.78 16.01
C ALA A 395 18.94 44.86 16.86
N ASP A 396 19.59 43.72 17.08
CA ASP A 396 21.03 43.68 16.85
C ASP A 396 21.50 42.30 16.41
N ALA A 397 22.44 42.31 15.48
CA ALA A 397 23.09 41.17 14.89
C ALA A 397 24.56 41.18 15.31
N SER A 398 25.15 40.04 15.63
CA SER A 398 26.60 39.89 15.45
C SER A 398 27.04 38.43 15.26
N HIS A 399 27.93 38.31 14.28
CA HIS A 399 28.67 37.15 13.79
C HIS A 399 29.81 36.69 14.72
N ALA A 400 30.22 35.43 14.57
CA ALA A 400 31.60 34.92 14.30
C ALA A 400 31.83 33.59 15.04
N GLU A 401 31.97 32.44 14.37
CA GLU A 401 33.13 31.83 13.70
C GLU A 401 33.65 30.58 14.45
N SER A 402 33.99 29.60 13.62
CA SER A 402 34.53 28.24 13.82
C SER A 402 35.62 27.99 14.87
N SER A 403 35.65 26.77 15.45
CA SER A 403 36.82 25.86 15.43
C SER A 403 36.48 24.43 15.89
N GLN A 404 37.22 23.47 15.34
CA GLN A 404 37.10 22.00 15.45
C GLN A 404 37.64 21.43 16.78
N ASN A 405 37.06 20.34 17.28
CA ASN A 405 37.70 19.02 17.49
C ASN A 405 36.81 18.11 18.38
N GLY A 406 36.73 16.83 18.02
CA GLY A 406 35.80 15.86 18.62
C GLY A 406 36.30 15.13 19.86
N ASP A 407 35.37 14.49 20.57
CA ASP A 407 35.43 13.12 21.08
C ASP A 407 34.02 12.74 21.60
N GLY A 408 33.74 11.45 21.68
CA GLY A 408 32.40 10.89 21.90
C GLY A 408 31.77 11.17 23.26
N GLY A 409 30.44 11.31 23.24
CA GLY A 409 29.55 11.39 24.40
C GLY A 409 28.19 11.95 23.99
N LEU A 410 27.20 11.10 23.75
CA LEU A 410 25.80 11.52 23.62
C LEU A 410 25.27 11.85 25.01
N GLU A 411 25.47 13.08 25.48
CA GLU A 411 24.74 13.63 26.62
C GLU A 411 23.33 14.04 26.16
N MET A 412 22.33 13.32 26.66
CA MET A 412 20.91 13.66 26.50
C MET A 412 20.58 14.83 27.45
N MET A 413 20.28 16.00 26.89
CA MET A 413 19.77 17.14 27.64
C MET A 413 18.27 16.95 27.96
N PRO A 414 17.81 17.16 29.20
CA PRO A 414 16.39 17.09 29.53
C PRO A 414 15.65 18.32 28.97
N GLY A 415 14.61 18.07 28.17
CA GLY A 415 13.76 19.11 27.60
C GLY A 415 12.92 19.83 28.66
N VAL A 416 12.71 21.13 28.47
CA VAL A 416 11.87 22.01 29.29
C VAL A 416 10.39 21.69 29.03
N PRO A 417 9.52 21.59 30.06
CA PRO A 417 8.09 21.30 29.88
C PRO A 417 7.39 22.51 29.23
N GLY A 418 6.57 22.27 28.19
CA GLY A 418 5.70 23.28 27.59
C GLY A 418 5.96 23.64 26.12
N SER A 419 6.79 22.88 25.39
CA SER A 419 6.91 23.05 23.93
C SER A 419 5.99 22.06 23.19
N PRO A 420 5.24 22.50 22.16
CA PRO A 420 4.40 21.58 21.38
C PRO A 420 5.27 20.51 20.74
N GLN A 421 4.92 19.24 20.96
CA GLN A 421 5.61 18.10 20.35
C GLN A 421 5.61 18.27 18.84
N GLN A 422 6.79 18.49 18.25
CA GLN A 422 6.92 18.50 16.80
C GLN A 422 6.68 17.08 16.27
N HIS A 423 5.64 16.93 15.45
CA HIS A 423 5.26 15.66 14.85
C HIS A 423 6.39 15.11 13.97
N GLN A 424 6.66 13.80 14.09
CA GLN A 424 7.52 13.13 13.14
C GLN A 424 6.87 13.14 11.75
N LYS A 425 7.61 13.65 10.77
CA LYS A 425 7.17 13.63 9.38
C LYS A 425 7.08 12.20 8.88
N VAL A 426 5.91 11.81 8.37
CA VAL A 426 5.73 10.51 7.72
C VAL A 426 6.57 10.47 6.45
N SER A 427 7.47 9.50 6.36
CA SER A 427 8.30 9.25 5.19
C SER A 427 7.82 7.98 4.48
N ASP A 428 8.03 7.94 3.17
CA ASP A 428 7.86 6.77 2.32
C ASP A 428 9.03 5.77 2.41
N GLN A 429 10.03 6.05 3.27
CA GLN A 429 11.23 5.23 3.47
C GLN A 429 11.34 4.79 4.94
N GLU A 430 11.72 3.52 5.17
CA GLU A 430 11.96 2.99 6.53
C GLU A 430 13.18 3.70 7.15
N GLY A 431 12.97 4.43 8.26
CA GLY A 431 14.00 5.25 8.93
C GLY A 431 15.10 4.48 9.68
N GLY A 432 15.28 3.19 9.38
CA GLY A 432 16.18 2.28 10.09
C GLY A 432 15.63 1.86 11.45
N ARG A 433 15.58 0.55 11.71
CA ARG A 433 15.20 0.01 13.02
C ARG A 433 16.37 0.11 13.99
N ILE A 434 16.07 0.33 15.27
CA ILE A 434 17.06 0.17 16.35
C ILE A 434 17.53 -1.29 16.30
N PRO A 435 18.83 -1.56 16.06
CA PRO A 435 19.36 -2.92 16.05
C PRO A 435 19.16 -3.57 17.42
N LEU A 436 18.84 -4.87 17.41
CA LEU A 436 18.83 -5.68 18.63
C LEU A 436 20.24 -5.64 19.24
N HIS A 437 20.35 -5.09 20.45
CA HIS A 437 21.59 -5.10 21.23
C HIS A 437 21.29 -5.70 22.60
N ASP A 438 22.16 -6.60 23.06
CA ASP A 438 22.01 -7.24 24.36
C ASP A 438 22.32 -6.22 25.45
N THR A 439 21.32 -5.88 26.27
CA THR A 439 21.51 -5.05 27.46
C THR A 439 21.74 -5.95 28.67
N SER A 440 22.76 -5.65 29.46
CA SER A 440 23.12 -6.45 30.64
C SER A 440 22.33 -6.08 31.89
N GLU A 441 21.76 -4.87 31.96
CA GLU A 441 20.93 -4.37 33.07
C GLU A 441 19.87 -3.39 32.55
N VAL A 442 18.70 -3.39 33.19
CA VAL A 442 17.60 -2.45 32.94
C VAL A 442 17.58 -1.47 34.11
N SER A 443 17.69 -0.16 33.83
CA SER A 443 17.50 0.86 34.87
C SER A 443 16.01 0.94 35.21
N ALA A 444 15.67 0.71 36.48
CA ALA A 444 14.35 1.03 37.02
C ALA A 444 14.38 2.50 37.47
N PRO A 445 13.74 3.43 36.74
CA PRO A 445 13.63 4.81 37.21
C PRO A 445 12.67 4.85 38.40
N ASP A 446 13.22 4.90 39.62
CA ASP A 446 12.43 5.17 40.82
C ASP A 446 12.03 6.65 40.84
N GLY A 447 10.71 6.91 40.79
CA GLY A 447 10.14 8.25 40.93
C GLY A 447 9.38 8.80 39.72
N GLY A 448 8.79 7.94 38.87
CA GLY A 448 7.83 8.40 37.86
C GLY A 448 6.55 8.91 38.51
N SER A 449 6.28 10.21 38.45
CA SER A 449 4.96 10.76 38.75
C SER A 449 4.04 10.60 37.55
N THR A 450 2.85 10.05 37.77
CA THR A 450 1.78 9.98 36.79
C THR A 450 1.13 11.35 36.70
N GLU A 451 1.32 12.07 35.59
CA GLU A 451 0.50 13.23 35.26
C GLU A 451 -0.59 12.80 34.28
N HIS A 452 -1.85 13.01 34.69
CA HIS A 452 -3.04 12.79 33.88
C HIS A 452 -3.34 14.05 33.06
N ASP A 453 -3.51 13.89 31.76
CA ASP A 453 -4.09 14.91 30.88
C ASP A 453 -5.53 14.51 30.55
N ASP A 454 -6.45 14.86 31.45
CA ASP A 454 -7.89 14.64 31.29
C ASP A 454 -8.52 15.59 30.23
N SER A 455 -7.71 16.47 29.64
CA SER A 455 -8.08 17.45 28.60
C SER A 455 -7.46 17.17 27.24
N TYR A 456 -6.92 15.96 27.02
CA TYR A 456 -6.33 15.58 25.73
C TYR A 456 -7.39 15.55 24.61
N GLU A 457 -7.62 16.70 23.99
CA GLU A 457 -8.29 16.82 22.71
C GLU A 457 -7.32 16.27 21.66
N GLY A 458 -7.56 15.04 21.19
CA GLY A 458 -6.65 14.29 20.32
C GLY A 458 -5.89 15.13 19.30
N ALA A 459 -4.62 14.80 19.06
CA ALA A 459 -3.56 15.59 18.41
C ALA A 459 -3.81 16.28 17.05
N GLY A 460 -5.03 16.36 16.53
CA GLY A 460 -5.38 17.09 15.32
C GLY A 460 -4.66 16.48 14.11
N TYR A 461 -5.22 15.41 13.55
CA TYR A 461 -4.59 14.71 12.43
C TYR A 461 -4.45 15.63 11.20
N THR A 462 -3.23 16.13 10.98
CA THR A 462 -2.86 16.97 9.83
C THR A 462 -2.27 16.18 8.66
N GLY A 463 -2.16 14.84 8.79
CA GLY A 463 -1.53 13.96 7.81
C GLY A 463 -2.42 13.50 6.65
N ALA A 464 -3.75 13.40 6.85
CA ALA A 464 -4.69 12.94 5.81
C ALA A 464 -4.60 13.79 4.55
N ALA A 465 -4.51 15.11 4.71
CA ALA A 465 -4.37 16.05 3.59
C ALA A 465 -3.11 15.75 2.76
N ALA A 466 -1.98 15.52 3.43
CA ALA A 466 -0.70 15.22 2.77
C ALA A 466 -0.72 13.84 2.09
N ASP A 467 -1.34 12.83 2.71
CA ASP A 467 -1.50 11.50 2.12
C ASP A 467 -2.41 11.53 0.90
N VAL A 468 -3.56 12.22 0.99
CA VAL A 468 -4.48 12.44 -0.14
C VAL A 468 -3.78 13.19 -1.26
N GLU A 469 -3.02 14.24 -0.95
CA GLU A 469 -2.25 14.99 -1.95
C GLU A 469 -1.20 14.11 -2.64
N ARG A 470 -0.43 13.33 -1.87
CA ARG A 470 0.58 12.39 -2.41
C ARG A 470 -0.06 11.35 -3.32
N LEU A 471 -1.18 10.76 -2.90
CA LEU A 471 -1.91 9.76 -3.68
C LEU A 471 -2.52 10.37 -4.96
N LEU A 472 -3.11 11.56 -4.87
CA LEU A 472 -3.62 12.29 -6.03
C LEU A 472 -2.52 12.64 -7.03
N ASN A 473 -1.36 13.09 -6.54
CA ASN A 473 -0.20 13.34 -7.37
C ASN A 473 0.24 12.06 -8.09
N ARG A 474 0.28 10.91 -7.42
CA ARG A 474 0.65 9.63 -8.03
C ARG A 474 -0.37 9.14 -9.07
N ILE A 475 -1.68 9.30 -8.80
CA ILE A 475 -2.75 8.97 -9.77
C ILE A 475 -2.64 9.88 -11.00
N ALA A 476 -2.45 11.19 -10.78
CA ALA A 476 -2.31 12.16 -11.86
C ALA A 476 -1.04 11.92 -12.67
N GLU A 477 0.09 11.64 -12.00
CA GLU A 477 1.36 11.29 -12.63
C GLU A 477 1.21 10.07 -13.52
N ASN A 478 0.71 8.94 -12.99
CA ASN A 478 0.50 7.72 -13.77
C ASN A 478 -0.44 7.94 -14.98
N SER A 479 -1.52 8.71 -14.80
CA SER A 479 -2.44 8.99 -15.91
C SER A 479 -1.79 9.87 -16.99
N VAL A 480 -0.99 10.86 -16.60
CA VAL A 480 -0.28 11.75 -17.55
C VAL A 480 0.84 11.01 -18.26
N THR A 481 1.64 10.24 -17.53
CA THR A 481 2.74 9.47 -18.12
C THR A 481 2.22 8.44 -19.09
N THR A 482 1.16 7.69 -18.76
CA THR A 482 0.54 6.74 -19.69
C THR A 482 0.02 7.41 -20.97
N GLU A 483 -0.62 8.58 -20.89
CA GLU A 483 -1.08 9.30 -22.09
C GLU A 483 0.10 9.84 -22.91
N LEU A 484 1.15 10.36 -22.27
CA LEU A 484 2.37 10.80 -22.95
C LEU A 484 3.09 9.63 -23.63
N GLU A 485 3.11 8.44 -23.01
CA GLU A 485 3.70 7.24 -23.60
C GLU A 485 2.87 6.74 -24.79
N ARG A 486 1.54 6.86 -24.73
CA ARG A 486 0.66 6.57 -25.88
C ARG A 486 0.96 7.51 -27.05
N GLN A 487 1.07 8.82 -26.80
CA GLN A 487 1.43 9.82 -27.81
C GLN A 487 2.83 9.57 -28.37
N ARG A 488 3.80 9.24 -27.52
CA ARG A 488 5.16 8.87 -27.96
C ARG A 488 5.14 7.64 -28.87
N THR A 489 4.28 6.66 -28.61
CA THR A 489 4.16 5.47 -29.46
C THR A 489 3.69 5.85 -30.87
N GLU A 490 2.74 6.80 -30.96
CA GLU A 490 2.27 7.36 -32.23
C GLU A 490 3.41 8.12 -32.95
N GLU A 491 4.09 9.04 -32.25
CA GLU A 491 5.23 9.81 -32.79
C GLU A 491 6.37 8.90 -33.29
N LEU A 492 6.70 7.84 -32.54
CA LEU A 492 7.73 6.87 -32.93
C LEU A 492 7.31 6.07 -34.17
N THR A 493 6.02 5.75 -34.30
CA THR A 493 5.49 5.04 -35.47
C THR A 493 5.52 5.94 -36.71
N GLU A 494 5.15 7.21 -36.58
CA GLU A 494 5.28 8.19 -37.67
C GLU A 494 6.74 8.41 -38.07
N LEU A 495 7.64 8.52 -37.09
CA LEU A 495 9.08 8.64 -37.34
C LEU A 495 9.61 7.39 -38.06
N ALA A 496 9.21 6.20 -37.63
CA ALA A 496 9.58 4.94 -38.28
C ALA A 496 9.11 4.87 -39.73
N GLN A 497 7.99 5.51 -40.08
CA GLN A 497 7.49 5.57 -41.46
C GLN A 497 8.22 6.62 -42.31
N SER A 498 8.78 7.67 -41.69
CA SER A 498 9.48 8.75 -42.39
C SER A 498 10.92 8.43 -42.81
N ILE A 499 11.55 7.42 -42.21
CA ILE A 499 12.93 7.04 -42.50
C ILE A 499 13.01 6.36 -43.87
N SER A 500 14.05 6.68 -44.65
CA SER A 500 14.35 5.96 -45.90
C SER A 500 15.08 4.66 -45.60
N TYR A 501 14.46 3.52 -45.93
CA TYR A 501 15.03 2.20 -45.66
C TYR A 501 15.80 1.57 -46.83
N GLY A 502 15.81 2.21 -48.00
CA GLY A 502 16.35 1.64 -49.23
C GLY A 502 15.40 0.62 -49.87
N ASP A 503 15.66 0.29 -51.15
CA ASP A 503 14.74 -0.44 -52.03
C ASP A 503 14.37 -1.85 -51.50
N ILE A 504 15.27 -2.51 -50.76
CA ILE A 504 15.08 -3.87 -50.21
C ILE A 504 14.00 -3.92 -49.12
N HIS A 505 13.70 -2.77 -48.50
CA HIS A 505 12.71 -2.63 -47.43
C HIS A 505 11.51 -1.77 -47.83
N ASP A 506 11.43 -1.41 -49.12
CA ASP A 506 10.31 -0.66 -49.67
C ASP A 506 9.02 -1.51 -49.69
N GLY A 507 7.88 -0.88 -49.45
CA GLY A 507 6.58 -1.58 -49.36
C GLY A 507 6.34 -2.40 -48.08
N VAL A 508 7.32 -2.55 -47.18
CA VAL A 508 7.13 -3.22 -45.88
C VAL A 508 6.62 -2.22 -44.83
N SER A 509 5.55 -2.55 -44.11
CA SER A 509 5.03 -1.70 -43.02
C SER A 509 5.94 -1.75 -41.78
N LYS A 510 6.05 -0.63 -41.05
CA LYS A 510 6.82 -0.53 -39.80
C LYS A 510 5.90 -0.07 -38.68
N THR A 511 5.93 -0.74 -37.55
CA THR A 511 5.08 -0.42 -36.39
C THR A 511 5.90 -0.45 -35.12
N VAL A 512 5.75 0.57 -34.28
CA VAL A 512 6.44 0.64 -32.98
C VAL A 512 5.43 0.30 -31.88
N HIS A 513 5.75 -0.68 -31.07
CA HIS A 513 4.98 -1.12 -29.91
C HIS A 513 5.66 -0.67 -28.64
N ARG A 514 4.90 -0.09 -27.70
CA ARG A 514 5.41 0.29 -26.38
C ARG A 514 4.32 0.12 -25.32
N ILE A 515 4.71 -0.41 -24.17
CA ILE A 515 3.82 -0.60 -23.03
C ILE A 515 3.58 0.76 -22.35
N ALA A 516 2.41 1.36 -22.61
CA ALA A 516 2.06 2.67 -22.06
C ALA A 516 1.80 2.65 -20.54
N SER A 517 1.33 1.52 -20.01
CA SER A 517 1.14 1.31 -18.57
C SER A 517 1.61 -0.09 -18.20
N VAL A 518 2.57 -0.17 -17.27
CA VAL A 518 3.18 -1.43 -16.85
C VAL A 518 2.30 -2.12 -15.81
N SER A 519 2.02 -3.42 -16.00
CA SER A 519 1.27 -4.23 -15.04
C SER A 519 2.08 -4.50 -13.76
N GLU A 520 1.39 -4.74 -12.64
CA GLU A 520 2.07 -5.09 -11.38
C GLU A 520 2.79 -6.44 -11.45
N GLU A 521 2.29 -7.37 -12.27
CA GLU A 521 2.92 -8.67 -12.54
C GLU A 521 4.36 -8.49 -13.05
N LEU A 522 4.57 -7.63 -14.07
CA LEU A 522 5.92 -7.34 -14.59
C LEU A 522 6.84 -6.69 -13.54
N LYS A 523 6.27 -5.90 -12.62
CA LYS A 523 7.05 -5.30 -11.53
C LYS A 523 7.47 -6.34 -10.50
N GLU A 524 6.57 -7.25 -10.13
CA GLU A 524 6.87 -8.36 -9.21
C GLU A 524 7.93 -9.31 -9.81
N GLU A 525 7.80 -9.67 -11.08
CA GLU A 525 8.78 -10.49 -11.79
C GLU A 525 10.15 -9.83 -11.82
N TYR A 526 10.23 -8.54 -12.16
CA TYR A 526 11.47 -7.78 -12.12
C TYR A 526 12.11 -7.81 -10.73
N GLN A 527 11.33 -7.56 -9.67
CA GLN A 527 11.84 -7.56 -8.29
C GLN A 527 12.44 -8.90 -7.88
N SER A 528 11.89 -10.01 -8.39
CA SER A 528 12.39 -11.35 -8.08
C SER A 528 13.79 -11.64 -8.66
N ILE A 529 14.11 -11.07 -9.83
CA ILE A 529 15.37 -11.35 -10.54
C ILE A 529 16.41 -10.22 -10.44
N ALA A 530 16.00 -9.00 -10.09
CA ALA A 530 16.84 -7.81 -10.17
C ALA A 530 18.10 -7.90 -9.29
N GLY A 531 18.03 -8.55 -8.12
CA GLY A 531 19.15 -8.63 -7.18
C GLY A 531 20.45 -9.12 -7.79
N ASP A 532 20.40 -10.26 -8.49
CA ASP A 532 21.58 -10.90 -9.07
C ASP A 532 22.11 -10.13 -10.30
N LEU A 533 21.21 -9.63 -11.14
CA LEU A 533 21.57 -8.86 -12.33
C LEU A 533 22.21 -7.50 -11.97
N LEU A 534 21.64 -6.81 -10.97
CA LEU A 534 22.14 -5.52 -10.51
C LEU A 534 23.51 -5.66 -9.83
N HIS A 535 23.84 -6.82 -9.25
CA HIS A 535 25.18 -7.08 -8.73
C HIS A 535 26.24 -7.06 -9.85
N ILE A 536 25.94 -7.68 -11.00
CA ILE A 536 26.82 -7.66 -12.19
C ILE A 536 26.98 -6.23 -12.71
N SER A 537 25.88 -5.46 -12.78
CA SER A 537 25.91 -4.04 -13.15
C SER A 537 26.83 -3.23 -12.24
N LYS A 538 26.73 -3.38 -10.91
CA LYS A 538 27.61 -2.68 -9.94
C LYS A 538 29.09 -3.00 -10.16
N GLN A 539 29.42 -4.24 -10.50
CA GLN A 539 30.79 -4.63 -10.84
C GLN A 539 31.28 -3.92 -12.11
N LEU A 540 30.42 -3.81 -13.12
CA LEU A 540 30.67 -3.07 -14.37
C LEU A 540 30.87 -1.59 -14.10
N GLN A 541 29.98 -0.97 -13.32
CA GLN A 541 30.08 0.42 -12.86
C GLN A 541 31.44 0.66 -12.19
N LYS A 542 31.84 -0.18 -11.23
CA LYS A 542 33.12 -0.02 -10.51
C LYS A 542 34.34 -0.13 -11.44
N SER A 543 34.36 -1.12 -12.32
CA SER A 543 35.46 -1.32 -13.28
C SER A 543 35.58 -0.14 -14.25
N VAL A 544 34.45 0.35 -14.77
CA VAL A 544 34.43 1.48 -15.71
C VAL A 544 34.76 2.78 -14.99
N LEU A 545 34.14 3.08 -13.84
CA LEU A 545 34.44 4.27 -13.03
C LEU A 545 35.92 4.34 -12.64
N GLN A 546 36.52 3.23 -12.23
CA GLN A 546 37.96 3.19 -11.94
C GLN A 546 38.78 3.54 -13.18
N GLN A 547 38.47 2.95 -14.33
CA GLN A 547 39.15 3.28 -15.59
C GLN A 547 38.90 4.72 -16.06
N MET A 548 37.71 5.26 -15.80
CA MET A 548 37.36 6.66 -16.09
C MET A 548 38.15 7.62 -15.20
N GLN A 549 38.27 7.33 -13.90
CA GLN A 549 39.07 8.10 -12.95
C GLN A 549 40.56 8.09 -13.30
N ASP A 550 41.09 6.92 -13.69
CA ASP A 550 42.48 6.77 -14.14
C ASP A 550 42.77 7.58 -15.42
N SER A 551 41.79 7.66 -16.34
CA SER A 551 41.90 8.42 -17.59
C SER A 551 41.76 9.94 -17.37
N ARG A 552 40.88 10.37 -16.44
CA ARG A 552 40.66 11.78 -16.08
C ARG A 552 41.81 12.38 -15.29
N ARG A 553 42.43 11.62 -14.38
CA ARG A 553 43.55 12.13 -13.56
C ARG A 553 44.75 12.54 -14.42
N GLY A 554 44.96 11.90 -15.56
CA GLY A 554 46.24 11.97 -16.27
C GLY A 554 47.39 11.50 -15.35
N GLY A 555 48.59 11.31 -15.90
CA GLY A 555 49.70 10.88 -15.05
C GLY A 555 50.96 10.44 -15.78
N LYS A 556 52.05 10.37 -15.01
CA LYS A 556 53.35 9.83 -15.46
C LYS A 556 53.30 8.31 -15.33
N GLN A 557 53.07 7.58 -16.42
CA GLN A 557 53.31 6.12 -16.44
C GLN A 557 54.82 5.89 -16.37
N THR A 558 55.33 5.45 -15.21
CA THR A 558 56.74 5.13 -14.97
C THR A 558 56.97 3.61 -15.09
N SER A 559 58.23 3.17 -15.08
CA SER A 559 58.62 1.74 -15.17
C SER A 559 58.31 1.06 -16.52
N LEU A 560 58.41 1.80 -17.63
CA LEU A 560 58.29 1.24 -18.98
C LEU A 560 59.65 0.70 -19.46
N LEU A 561 59.63 -0.42 -20.19
CA LEU A 561 60.81 -1.06 -20.79
C LEU A 561 61.41 -0.25 -21.96
N MET A 562 60.58 0.52 -22.66
CA MET A 562 60.98 1.39 -23.78
C MET A 562 60.10 2.64 -23.82
N GLY A 563 60.66 3.78 -24.23
CA GLY A 563 59.94 5.04 -24.37
C GLY A 563 60.84 6.20 -24.83
N ARG A 564 60.25 7.37 -25.10
CA ARG A 564 61.02 8.56 -25.54
C ARG A 564 61.64 9.36 -24.40
N ARG A 565 61.16 9.18 -23.16
CA ARG A 565 61.61 9.92 -21.98
C ARG A 565 62.07 8.94 -20.90
N LEU A 566 63.24 9.21 -20.33
CA LEU A 566 63.88 8.40 -19.29
C LEU A 566 63.60 8.98 -17.91
N ASP A 567 63.18 8.14 -16.98
CA ASP A 567 62.97 8.53 -15.59
C ASP A 567 64.31 8.52 -14.87
N ALA A 568 64.89 9.71 -14.65
CA ALA A 568 66.20 9.86 -14.02
C ALA A 568 66.28 9.19 -12.64
N HIS A 569 65.15 9.09 -11.94
CA HIS A 569 65.06 8.45 -10.62
C HIS A 569 64.94 6.92 -10.71
N ALA A 570 64.71 6.34 -11.89
CA ALA A 570 64.63 4.89 -12.08
C ALA A 570 65.89 4.28 -12.70
N LEU A 571 66.89 5.10 -13.08
CA LEU A 571 68.13 4.67 -13.74
C LEU A 571 68.99 3.69 -12.92
N PHE A 572 68.81 3.66 -11.59
CA PHE A 572 69.53 2.73 -10.71
C PHE A 572 68.96 1.29 -10.76
N ARG A 573 67.80 1.08 -11.39
CA ARG A 573 67.15 -0.24 -11.45
C ARG A 573 67.78 -1.10 -12.54
N THR A 574 68.07 -2.35 -12.22
CA THR A 574 68.68 -3.35 -13.13
C THR A 574 67.69 -4.02 -14.07
N ASP A 575 66.39 -3.75 -13.93
CA ASP A 575 65.29 -4.40 -14.67
C ASP A 575 64.96 -3.73 -16.01
N SER A 576 65.78 -2.77 -16.47
CA SER A 576 65.62 -2.00 -17.71
C SER A 576 64.28 -1.24 -17.85
N ARG A 577 63.49 -1.12 -16.77
CA ARG A 577 62.21 -0.39 -16.74
C ARG A 577 62.43 1.07 -16.38
N VAL A 578 63.15 1.78 -17.24
CA VAL A 578 63.65 3.14 -16.96
C VAL A 578 62.87 4.24 -17.68
N PHE A 579 61.90 3.91 -18.51
CA PHE A 579 61.18 4.90 -19.31
C PHE A 579 59.87 5.35 -18.66
N TYR A 580 59.44 6.58 -18.99
CA TYR A 580 58.12 7.07 -18.62
C TYR A 580 57.39 7.76 -19.78
N LYS A 581 56.06 7.82 -19.68
CA LYS A 581 55.18 8.55 -20.61
C LYS A 581 54.20 9.41 -19.81
N ASN A 582 54.04 10.67 -20.20
CA ASN A 582 53.00 11.53 -19.63
C ASN A 582 51.71 11.32 -20.42
N ALA A 583 50.64 10.89 -19.76
CA ALA A 583 49.29 10.93 -20.27
C ALA A 583 48.66 12.27 -19.85
N LEU A 584 48.27 13.09 -20.84
CA LEU A 584 47.55 14.33 -20.57
C LEU A 584 46.13 13.99 -20.07
N PRO A 585 45.57 14.77 -19.12
CA PRO A 585 44.16 14.68 -18.77
C PRO A 585 43.31 14.91 -20.02
N ASN A 586 42.38 14.00 -20.32
CA ASN A 586 41.48 14.14 -21.47
C ASN A 586 40.06 14.41 -20.95
N GLU A 587 39.39 15.43 -21.49
CA GLU A 587 37.94 15.58 -21.32
C GLU A 587 37.27 14.38 -22.00
N MET A 588 36.34 13.74 -21.28
CA MET A 588 35.70 12.54 -21.81
C MET A 588 34.67 12.93 -22.87
N PRO A 589 34.71 12.31 -24.07
CA PRO A 589 33.66 12.49 -25.05
C PRO A 589 32.33 11.98 -24.49
N ALA A 590 31.23 12.68 -24.79
CA ALA A 590 29.90 12.23 -24.40
C ALA A 590 29.54 10.95 -25.18
N LEU A 591 29.07 9.92 -24.49
CA LEU A 591 28.70 8.62 -25.06
C LEU A 591 27.17 8.47 -25.05
N CYS A 592 26.60 7.96 -26.15
CA CYS A 592 25.23 7.43 -26.17
C CYS A 592 25.21 5.98 -26.67
N VAL A 593 24.24 5.20 -26.19
CA VAL A 593 24.14 3.76 -26.47
C VAL A 593 22.76 3.43 -27.04
N GLY A 594 22.71 2.70 -28.15
CA GLY A 594 21.51 2.05 -28.66
C GLY A 594 21.66 0.54 -28.58
N LEU A 595 20.77 -0.12 -27.86
CA LEU A 595 20.71 -1.57 -27.75
C LEU A 595 19.56 -2.08 -28.62
N LEU A 596 19.88 -2.95 -29.58
CA LEU A 596 18.91 -3.62 -30.42
C LEU A 596 18.94 -5.12 -30.10
N LEU A 597 17.78 -5.68 -29.76
CA LEU A 597 17.60 -7.07 -29.36
C LEU A 597 16.78 -7.80 -30.42
N ASP A 598 17.29 -8.93 -30.85
CA ASP A 598 16.54 -9.87 -31.67
C ASP A 598 15.47 -10.56 -30.81
N GLU A 599 14.22 -10.49 -31.25
CA GLU A 599 13.07 -11.17 -30.64
C GLU A 599 12.44 -12.17 -31.62
N SER A 600 13.23 -12.69 -32.55
CA SER A 600 12.80 -13.74 -33.47
C SER A 600 12.52 -15.08 -32.78
N GLY A 601 11.85 -15.98 -33.49
CA GLY A 601 11.48 -17.30 -33.02
C GLY A 601 12.70 -18.17 -32.66
N SER A 602 13.86 -17.95 -33.28
CA SER A 602 15.10 -18.67 -32.94
C SER A 602 15.66 -18.27 -31.58
N MET A 603 15.23 -17.14 -31.01
CA MET A 603 15.55 -16.72 -29.65
C MET A 603 14.83 -17.55 -28.57
N SER A 604 13.85 -18.39 -28.96
CA SER A 604 13.15 -19.31 -28.05
C SER A 604 14.00 -20.51 -27.63
N TRP A 605 15.09 -20.78 -28.35
CA TRP A 605 15.98 -21.92 -28.07
C TRP A 605 17.20 -21.50 -27.25
N ASN A 606 17.75 -22.45 -26.49
CA ASN A 606 18.99 -22.29 -25.71
C ASN A 606 19.00 -21.06 -24.77
N ASP A 607 17.84 -20.70 -24.21
CA ASP A 607 17.67 -19.54 -23.33
C ASP A 607 18.14 -18.19 -23.90
N ARG A 608 18.25 -18.07 -25.23
CA ARG A 608 18.78 -16.87 -25.89
C ARG A 608 17.99 -15.61 -25.52
N ALA A 609 16.66 -15.67 -25.52
CA ALA A 609 15.80 -14.56 -25.07
C ALA A 609 16.06 -14.19 -23.60
N THR A 610 16.32 -15.17 -22.73
CA THR A 610 16.66 -14.94 -21.32
C THR A 610 17.99 -14.20 -21.18
N TYR A 611 19.01 -14.59 -21.94
CA TYR A 611 20.31 -13.90 -21.97
C TYR A 611 20.20 -12.47 -22.55
N ALA A 612 19.40 -12.29 -23.62
CA ALA A 612 19.15 -10.98 -24.21
C ALA A 612 18.46 -10.04 -23.20
N ARG A 613 17.41 -10.51 -22.51
CA ARG A 613 16.72 -9.77 -21.46
C ARG A 613 17.64 -9.41 -20.30
N ALA A 614 18.42 -10.37 -19.80
CA ALA A 614 19.39 -10.13 -18.73
C ALA A 614 20.44 -9.09 -19.13
N THR A 615 20.95 -9.17 -20.36
CA THR A 615 21.91 -8.20 -20.93
C THR A 615 21.31 -6.80 -21.01
N ALA A 616 20.05 -6.68 -21.45
CA ALA A 616 19.34 -5.41 -21.53
C ALA A 616 19.19 -4.75 -20.16
N ILE A 617 18.76 -5.51 -19.14
CA ILE A 617 18.60 -5.02 -17.76
C ILE A 617 19.94 -4.54 -17.19
N ILE A 618 21.02 -5.32 -17.37
CA ILE A 618 22.36 -4.97 -16.87
C ILE A 618 22.89 -3.69 -17.54
N LEU A 619 22.79 -3.59 -18.87
CA LEU A 619 23.30 -2.44 -19.62
C LEU A 619 22.47 -1.18 -19.35
N TYR A 620 21.15 -1.32 -19.24
CA TYR A 620 20.29 -0.19 -18.90
C TYR A 620 20.62 0.36 -17.51
N ASP A 621 20.71 -0.49 -16.49
CA ASP A 621 21.08 -0.06 -15.14
C ASP A 621 22.47 0.59 -15.10
N PHE A 622 23.45 0.01 -15.81
CA PHE A 622 24.78 0.58 -15.94
C PHE A 622 24.77 1.97 -16.58
N CYS A 623 24.09 2.14 -17.71
CA CYS A 623 24.01 3.41 -18.42
C CYS A 623 23.29 4.48 -17.58
N GLN A 624 22.19 4.10 -16.93
CA GLN A 624 21.46 5.00 -16.03
C GLN A 624 22.31 5.46 -14.85
N ALA A 625 23.06 4.54 -14.22
CA ALA A 625 23.93 4.87 -13.09
C ALA A 625 25.08 5.82 -13.46
N LEU A 626 25.57 5.77 -14.70
CA LEU A 626 26.61 6.67 -15.21
C LEU A 626 26.08 7.93 -15.89
N GLY A 627 24.76 8.09 -16.02
CA GLY A 627 24.15 9.20 -16.75
C GLY A 627 24.40 9.16 -18.26
N ILE A 628 24.62 7.96 -18.82
CA ILE A 628 24.81 7.73 -20.26
C ILE A 628 23.43 7.54 -20.90
N PRO A 629 23.04 8.36 -21.89
CA PRO A 629 21.77 8.18 -22.61
C PRO A 629 21.73 6.83 -23.34
N ILE A 630 20.70 6.04 -23.04
CA ILE A 630 20.50 4.71 -23.63
C ILE A 630 19.10 4.60 -24.25
N THR A 631 19.00 3.92 -25.39
CA THR A 631 17.75 3.44 -25.95
C THR A 631 17.79 1.92 -26.12
N VAL A 632 16.66 1.24 -25.88
CA VAL A 632 16.54 -0.22 -25.96
C VAL A 632 15.35 -0.57 -26.82
N TYR A 633 15.62 -1.29 -27.91
CA TYR A 633 14.62 -1.77 -28.86
C TYR A 633 14.71 -3.28 -29.05
N GLY A 634 13.56 -3.94 -29.11
CA GLY A 634 13.40 -5.28 -29.67
C GLY A 634 12.94 -5.24 -31.12
N HIS A 635 13.21 -6.27 -31.90
CA HIS A 635 12.63 -6.40 -33.24
C HIS A 635 12.09 -7.81 -33.52
N SER A 636 10.98 -7.87 -34.26
CA SER A 636 10.43 -9.09 -34.83
C SER A 636 9.69 -8.74 -36.13
N THR A 637 9.20 -9.74 -36.85
CA THR A 637 8.25 -9.54 -37.94
C THR A 637 6.94 -10.28 -37.71
N SER A 638 5.84 -9.67 -38.16
CA SER A 638 4.52 -10.29 -38.25
C SER A 638 3.90 -10.02 -39.63
N ARG A 639 3.13 -8.94 -39.80
CA ARG A 639 2.64 -8.43 -41.10
C ARG A 639 3.58 -7.38 -41.73
N GLY A 640 4.61 -7.01 -40.98
CA GLY A 640 5.63 -6.03 -41.30
C GLY A 640 6.75 -6.12 -40.27
N VAL A 641 7.57 -5.08 -40.16
CA VAL A 641 8.61 -4.96 -39.13
C VAL A 641 7.99 -4.38 -37.86
N ASP A 642 8.01 -5.17 -36.80
CA ASP A 642 7.57 -4.77 -35.47
C ASP A 642 8.79 -4.39 -34.62
N LEU A 643 8.78 -3.16 -34.11
CA LEU A 643 9.80 -2.61 -33.22
C LEU A 643 9.21 -2.47 -31.82
N TYR A 644 9.84 -3.06 -30.81
CA TYR A 644 9.39 -2.97 -29.42
C TYR A 644 10.26 -1.94 -28.67
N SER A 645 9.71 -0.77 -28.34
CA SER A 645 10.43 0.28 -27.61
C SER A 645 10.35 0.03 -26.09
N TYR A 646 11.45 -0.45 -25.51
CA TYR A 646 11.56 -0.68 -24.07
C TYR A 646 12.08 0.55 -23.33
N ALA A 647 13.06 1.26 -23.90
CA ALA A 647 13.62 2.48 -23.34
C ALA A 647 13.99 3.51 -24.42
N GLU A 648 13.78 4.78 -24.12
CA GLU A 648 14.14 5.92 -24.98
C GLU A 648 15.21 6.78 -24.31
N PHE A 649 15.94 7.57 -25.10
CA PHE A 649 16.97 8.49 -24.58
C PHE A 649 16.42 9.47 -23.54
N ASP A 650 15.19 9.93 -23.72
CA ASP A 650 14.51 10.84 -22.80
C ASP A 650 13.44 10.06 -22.03
N ALA A 651 13.68 9.77 -20.75
CA ALA A 651 12.72 9.08 -19.91
C ALA A 651 11.49 9.97 -19.61
N ILE A 652 10.28 9.47 -19.88
CA ILE A 652 9.01 10.13 -19.48
C ILE A 652 8.60 9.66 -18.08
N ASP A 653 8.75 8.37 -17.81
CA ASP A 653 8.54 7.75 -16.51
C ASP A 653 9.81 6.99 -16.06
N ARG A 654 9.72 6.30 -14.92
CA ARG A 654 10.81 5.48 -14.38
C ARG A 654 10.55 3.98 -14.58
N ASP A 655 9.67 3.61 -15.50
CA ASP A 655 9.15 2.24 -15.62
C ASP A 655 9.81 1.43 -16.75
N ASP A 656 10.74 2.03 -17.51
CA ASP A 656 11.48 1.34 -18.58
C ASP A 656 12.15 0.04 -18.11
N ARG A 657 12.67 0.02 -16.88
CA ARG A 657 13.27 -1.19 -16.27
C ARG A 657 12.30 -2.36 -16.18
N TYR A 658 11.01 -2.07 -15.97
CA TYR A 658 9.96 -3.08 -15.90
C TYR A 658 9.47 -3.48 -17.29
N ARG A 659 9.47 -2.56 -18.26
CA ARG A 659 9.11 -2.87 -19.66
C ARG A 659 10.04 -3.94 -20.26
N MET A 660 11.31 -3.93 -19.87
CA MET A 660 12.30 -4.93 -20.32
C MET A 660 11.93 -6.38 -19.93
N MET A 661 11.02 -6.58 -19.00
CA MET A 661 10.54 -7.92 -18.66
C MET A 661 9.78 -8.59 -19.82
N ASP A 662 9.17 -7.80 -20.71
CA ASP A 662 8.41 -8.29 -21.88
C ASP A 662 9.30 -8.81 -23.03
N ILE A 663 10.62 -8.63 -22.97
CA ILE A 663 11.56 -9.15 -23.98
C ILE A 663 11.41 -10.67 -24.08
N SER A 664 10.97 -11.13 -25.25
CA SER A 664 10.59 -12.53 -25.49
C SER A 664 10.77 -12.93 -26.96
N ALA A 665 10.82 -14.24 -27.24
CA ALA A 665 10.91 -14.74 -28.61
C ALA A 665 9.53 -14.72 -29.28
N ARG A 666 9.47 -14.24 -30.52
CA ARG A 666 8.23 -13.96 -31.27
C ARG A 666 8.26 -14.61 -32.66
N GLY A 667 8.27 -13.81 -33.72
CA GLY A 667 8.06 -14.20 -35.12
C GLY A 667 9.36 -14.32 -35.91
N SER A 668 9.35 -13.91 -37.18
CA SER A 668 10.56 -13.91 -38.01
C SER A 668 11.35 -12.60 -37.80
N ASN A 669 12.42 -12.35 -38.55
CA ASN A 669 13.25 -11.16 -38.37
C ASN A 669 13.74 -10.52 -39.68
N ARG A 670 13.66 -9.19 -39.71
CA ARG A 670 14.13 -8.35 -40.83
C ARG A 670 15.05 -7.27 -40.29
N ASP A 671 16.20 -7.73 -39.81
CA ASP A 671 17.13 -6.99 -38.95
C ASP A 671 17.68 -5.73 -39.62
N GLY A 672 17.82 -5.73 -40.95
CA GLY A 672 18.29 -4.55 -41.70
C GLY A 672 17.41 -3.32 -41.48
N ALA A 673 16.09 -3.48 -41.50
CA ALA A 673 15.16 -2.38 -41.26
C ALA A 673 15.25 -1.87 -39.81
N ALA A 674 15.34 -2.79 -38.85
CA ALA A 674 15.45 -2.45 -37.43
C ALA A 674 16.78 -1.77 -37.08
N LEU A 675 17.89 -2.28 -37.61
CA LEU A 675 19.22 -1.68 -37.48
C LEU A 675 19.24 -0.26 -38.03
N ARG A 676 18.62 -0.05 -39.19
CA ARG A 676 18.56 1.28 -39.81
C ARG A 676 17.76 2.26 -38.95
N PHE A 677 16.63 1.83 -38.40
CA PHE A 677 15.81 2.66 -37.51
C PHE A 677 16.62 3.16 -36.30
N VAL A 678 17.27 2.25 -35.55
CA VAL A 678 18.04 2.63 -34.35
C VAL A 678 19.31 3.40 -34.71
N ALA A 679 19.98 3.05 -35.82
CA ALA A 679 21.18 3.75 -36.26
C ALA A 679 20.87 5.19 -36.68
N GLU A 680 19.78 5.44 -37.40
CA GLU A 680 19.34 6.79 -37.78
C GLU A 680 19.03 7.64 -36.54
N ARG A 681 18.42 7.04 -35.52
CA ARG A 681 18.16 7.67 -34.22
C ARG A 681 19.46 8.08 -33.51
N LEU A 682 20.49 7.23 -33.55
CA LEU A 682 21.80 7.53 -32.98
C LEU A 682 22.56 8.62 -33.74
N VAL A 683 22.42 8.72 -35.06
CA VAL A 683 23.11 9.75 -35.87
C VAL A 683 22.70 11.17 -35.46
N HIS A 684 21.42 11.38 -35.15
CA HIS A 684 20.86 12.68 -34.78
C HIS A 684 21.21 13.13 -33.35
N ARG A 685 21.92 12.30 -32.58
CA ARG A 685 22.30 12.58 -31.20
C ARG A 685 23.53 13.52 -31.12
N PRO A 686 23.52 14.52 -30.22
CA PRO A 686 24.61 15.48 -30.08
C PRO A 686 25.88 14.89 -29.46
N GLU A 687 25.82 13.68 -28.87
CA GLU A 687 26.95 13.00 -28.25
C GLU A 687 28.07 12.65 -29.26
N ASP A 688 29.32 12.72 -28.78
CA ASP A 688 30.52 12.50 -29.60
C ASP A 688 30.66 11.03 -30.04
N ILE A 689 30.45 10.10 -29.10
CA ILE A 689 30.53 8.66 -29.35
C ILE A 689 29.12 8.08 -29.39
N LYS A 690 28.78 7.45 -30.52
CA LYS A 690 27.49 6.79 -30.76
C LYS A 690 27.72 5.29 -30.87
N LEU A 691 27.26 4.51 -29.89
CA LEU A 691 27.44 3.06 -29.87
C LEU A 691 26.11 2.34 -30.15
N LEU A 692 26.07 1.50 -31.18
CA LEU A 692 25.00 0.55 -31.44
C LEU A 692 25.45 -0.87 -31.08
N MET A 693 24.74 -1.51 -30.16
CA MET A 693 24.94 -2.89 -29.76
C MET A 693 23.76 -3.75 -30.23
N LEU A 694 24.01 -4.75 -31.06
CA LEU A 694 23.01 -5.72 -31.52
C LEU A 694 23.17 -7.02 -30.73
N VAL A 695 22.10 -7.59 -30.20
CA VAL A 695 22.10 -8.95 -29.62
C VAL A 695 21.24 -9.83 -30.52
N SER A 696 21.85 -10.78 -31.23
CA SER A 696 21.16 -11.66 -32.20
C SER A 696 21.92 -12.97 -32.37
N ASP A 697 21.24 -13.98 -32.92
CA ASP A 697 21.84 -15.25 -33.35
C ASP A 697 22.46 -15.18 -34.77
N GLY A 698 22.29 -14.04 -35.46
CA GLY A 698 22.91 -13.75 -36.75
C GLY A 698 22.23 -14.42 -37.93
N GLN A 699 20.93 -14.73 -37.85
CA GLN A 699 20.18 -15.36 -38.93
C GLN A 699 19.02 -14.48 -39.41
N PRO A 700 19.21 -13.64 -40.46
CA PRO A 700 18.11 -12.90 -41.06
C PRO A 700 17.17 -13.85 -41.81
N ALA A 701 15.89 -13.85 -41.42
CA ALA A 701 14.87 -14.75 -41.92
C ALA A 701 13.50 -14.06 -41.92
N ASP A 702 13.08 -13.54 -43.07
CA ASP A 702 11.73 -13.02 -43.31
C ASP A 702 11.27 -13.33 -44.75
N ALA A 703 9.99 -13.15 -45.04
CA ALA A 703 9.44 -13.41 -46.37
C ALA A 703 10.12 -12.54 -47.44
N GLY A 704 10.91 -13.19 -48.31
CA GLY A 704 11.70 -12.51 -49.34
C GLY A 704 12.97 -11.81 -48.83
N TYR A 705 13.39 -12.06 -47.58
CA TYR A 705 14.59 -11.49 -46.98
C TYR A 705 15.36 -12.56 -46.19
N GLY A 706 16.41 -13.12 -46.80
CA GLY A 706 17.26 -14.12 -46.18
C GLY A 706 18.45 -14.50 -47.05
N GLY A 707 19.32 -15.38 -46.53
CA GLY A 707 20.51 -15.85 -47.24
C GLY A 707 21.57 -14.76 -47.46
N THR A 708 22.43 -14.96 -48.46
CA THR A 708 23.59 -14.08 -48.71
C THR A 708 23.20 -12.64 -49.05
N ALA A 709 22.05 -12.43 -49.68
CA ALA A 709 21.55 -11.09 -50.03
C ALA A 709 21.18 -10.27 -48.77
N ALA A 710 20.54 -10.91 -47.79
CA ALA A 710 20.25 -10.26 -46.51
C ALA A 710 21.54 -9.97 -45.72
N GLU A 711 22.51 -10.89 -45.73
CA GLU A 711 23.81 -10.63 -45.09
C GLU A 711 24.60 -9.49 -45.76
N GLU A 712 24.51 -9.36 -47.09
CA GLU A 712 25.12 -8.25 -47.82
C GLU A 712 24.46 -6.91 -47.46
N ASP A 713 23.14 -6.89 -47.33
CA ASP A 713 22.39 -5.72 -46.84
C ASP A 713 22.83 -5.31 -45.43
N LEU A 714 22.92 -6.25 -44.48
CA LEU A 714 23.42 -5.98 -43.12
C LEU A 714 24.85 -5.42 -43.11
N ARG A 715 25.74 -5.98 -43.93
CA ARG A 715 27.11 -5.45 -44.10
C ARG A 715 27.10 -4.06 -44.73
N GLY A 716 26.21 -3.80 -45.68
CA GLY A 716 26.01 -2.49 -46.31
C GLY A 716 25.58 -1.43 -45.30
N ILE A 717 24.56 -1.72 -44.49
CA ILE A 717 24.05 -0.85 -43.44
C ILE A 717 25.15 -0.55 -42.42
N LYS A 718 25.88 -1.56 -41.95
CA LYS A 718 27.02 -1.38 -41.04
C LYS A 718 28.04 -0.39 -41.61
N HIS A 719 28.48 -0.56 -42.85
CA HIS A 719 29.46 0.35 -43.47
C HIS A 719 28.90 1.75 -43.71
N GLU A 720 27.61 1.88 -44.03
CA GLU A 720 26.94 3.17 -44.19
C GLU A 720 27.00 3.97 -42.88
N TYR A 721 26.56 3.38 -41.77
CA TYR A 721 26.47 4.09 -40.49
C TYR A 721 27.81 4.22 -39.76
N GLN A 722 28.77 3.33 -40.01
CA GLN A 722 30.15 3.53 -39.58
C GLN A 722 30.77 4.79 -40.19
N ARG A 723 30.49 5.08 -41.47
CA ARG A 723 30.91 6.35 -42.10
C ARG A 723 30.22 7.58 -41.52
N LYS A 724 29.02 7.40 -40.94
CA LYS A 724 28.28 8.44 -40.20
C LYS A 724 28.70 8.56 -38.73
N GLY A 725 29.74 7.83 -38.29
CA GLY A 725 30.28 7.92 -36.93
C GLY A 725 29.59 7.05 -35.89
N VAL A 726 28.78 6.06 -36.31
CA VAL A 726 28.16 5.08 -35.39
C VAL A 726 29.07 3.85 -35.26
N LEU A 727 29.42 3.50 -34.03
CA LEU A 727 30.17 2.29 -33.70
C LEU A 727 29.22 1.11 -33.58
N PHE A 728 29.53 0.00 -34.26
CA PHE A 728 28.73 -1.22 -34.22
C PHE A 728 29.42 -2.30 -33.39
N ILE A 729 28.66 -2.97 -32.52
CA ILE A 729 29.06 -4.17 -31.79
C ILE A 729 27.94 -5.20 -31.90
N ALA A 730 28.23 -6.39 -32.40
CA ALA A 730 27.29 -7.51 -32.42
C ALA A 730 27.61 -8.50 -31.29
N ALA A 731 26.65 -8.75 -30.41
CA ALA A 731 26.76 -9.66 -29.30
C ALA A 731 26.22 -11.03 -29.67
N ALA A 732 27.09 -12.05 -29.62
CA ALA A 732 26.74 -13.43 -29.93
C ALA A 732 26.44 -14.23 -28.66
N ILE A 733 25.41 -15.09 -28.72
CA ILE A 733 24.99 -15.96 -27.62
C ILE A 733 25.39 -17.41 -27.95
N GLY A 734 26.15 -18.07 -27.07
CA GLY A 734 26.46 -19.49 -27.21
C GLY A 734 27.18 -19.85 -28.51
N SER A 735 26.61 -20.77 -29.29
CA SER A 735 27.17 -21.29 -30.55
C SER A 735 27.09 -20.31 -31.73
N ASP A 736 26.42 -19.17 -31.56
CA ASP A 736 26.08 -18.25 -32.68
C ASP A 736 27.26 -17.37 -33.13
N LYS A 737 28.42 -17.58 -32.50
CA LYS A 737 29.67 -16.86 -32.77
C LYS A 737 30.07 -16.88 -34.24
N GLU A 738 30.02 -18.04 -34.89
CA GLU A 738 30.48 -18.18 -36.29
C GLU A 738 29.57 -17.39 -37.26
N ASN A 739 28.26 -17.38 -37.00
CA ASN A 739 27.29 -16.63 -37.80
C ASN A 739 27.49 -15.12 -37.65
N ILE A 740 27.62 -14.65 -36.41
CA ILE A 740 27.85 -13.24 -36.10
C ILE A 740 29.21 -12.77 -36.64
N GLU A 741 30.27 -13.56 -36.51
CA GLU A 741 31.60 -13.26 -37.05
C GLU A 741 31.58 -13.17 -38.58
N ARG A 742 30.81 -14.04 -39.25
CA ARG A 742 30.64 -14.03 -40.72
C ARG A 742 29.95 -12.75 -41.22
N ILE A 743 29.02 -12.17 -40.47
CA ILE A 743 28.28 -10.96 -40.88
C ILE A 743 29.02 -9.69 -40.42
N TYR A 744 29.43 -9.64 -39.15
CA TYR A 744 29.93 -8.43 -38.50
C TYR A 744 31.47 -8.39 -38.37
N GLY A 745 32.20 -9.44 -38.74
CA GLY A 745 33.67 -9.48 -38.70
C GLY A 745 34.21 -9.26 -37.28
N ASP A 746 35.28 -8.47 -37.14
CA ASP A 746 35.96 -8.19 -35.86
C ASP A 746 35.12 -7.42 -34.82
N ALA A 747 33.90 -7.00 -35.18
CA ALA A 747 33.02 -6.19 -34.34
C ALA A 747 32.04 -7.05 -33.52
N PHE A 748 32.51 -8.14 -32.91
CA PHE A 748 31.66 -9.04 -32.11
C PHE A 748 32.06 -9.15 -30.63
N LEU A 749 31.07 -9.43 -29.78
CA LEU A 749 31.20 -9.62 -28.34
C LEU A 749 30.51 -10.93 -27.93
N ASP A 750 31.25 -11.86 -27.35
CA ASP A 750 30.64 -13.09 -26.82
C ASP A 750 30.03 -12.82 -25.42
N ILE A 751 28.72 -13.05 -25.31
CA ILE A 751 27.90 -12.82 -24.11
C ILE A 751 27.35 -14.11 -23.48
N THR A 752 27.91 -15.27 -23.85
CA THR A 752 27.54 -16.57 -23.25
C THR A 752 27.75 -16.59 -21.73
N ASP A 753 28.71 -15.82 -21.23
CA ASP A 753 28.98 -15.63 -19.81
C ASP A 753 28.76 -14.17 -19.42
N LEU A 754 27.59 -13.88 -18.83
CA LEU A 754 27.20 -12.54 -18.39
C LEU A 754 28.15 -11.95 -17.33
N THR A 755 28.87 -12.79 -16.58
CA THR A 755 29.85 -12.31 -15.58
C THR A 755 31.09 -11.68 -16.22
N LYS A 756 31.38 -12.03 -17.48
CA LYS A 756 32.51 -11.50 -18.25
C LYS A 756 32.14 -10.30 -19.09
N LEU A 757 30.84 -10.04 -19.29
CA LEU A 757 30.33 -8.88 -20.01
C LEU A 757 30.95 -7.56 -19.50
N PRO A 758 31.06 -7.32 -18.17
CA PRO A 758 31.70 -6.12 -17.65
C PRO A 758 33.12 -5.85 -18.13
N VAL A 759 33.96 -6.88 -18.08
CA VAL A 759 35.39 -6.77 -18.39
C VAL A 759 35.59 -6.53 -19.88
N LYS A 760 34.84 -7.26 -20.72
CA LYS A 760 34.92 -7.13 -22.17
C LYS A 760 34.41 -5.77 -22.64
N LEU A 761 33.27 -5.31 -22.12
CA LEU A 761 32.64 -4.04 -22.51
C LEU A 761 33.48 -2.84 -22.05
N ALA A 762 34.02 -2.86 -20.83
CA ALA A 762 34.98 -1.86 -20.37
C ALA A 762 36.24 -1.82 -21.26
N GLY A 763 36.74 -2.98 -21.66
CA GLY A 763 37.87 -3.09 -22.59
C GLY A 763 37.59 -2.46 -23.96
N ILE A 764 36.36 -2.61 -24.46
CA ILE A 764 35.93 -2.01 -25.73
C ILE A 764 35.82 -0.49 -25.59
N ILE A 765 35.10 0.00 -24.58
CA ILE A 765 34.98 1.44 -24.28
C ILE A 765 36.38 2.08 -24.15
N LYS A 766 37.33 1.41 -23.48
CA LYS A 766 38.72 1.88 -23.34
C LYS A 766 39.46 2.02 -24.67
N ARG A 767 39.24 1.12 -25.64
CA ARG A 767 39.86 1.25 -26.97
C ARG A 767 39.36 2.50 -27.68
N PHE A 768 38.08 2.83 -27.50
CA PHE A 768 37.46 3.96 -28.17
C PHE A 768 37.70 5.30 -27.48
N ILE A 769 37.89 5.33 -26.16
CA ILE A 769 38.28 6.56 -25.42
C ILE A 769 39.76 6.95 -25.67
N ARG A 770 40.60 6.04 -26.16
CA ARG A 770 42.03 6.26 -26.40
C ARG A 770 42.37 6.85 -27.77
N TYR A 771 41.42 6.82 -28.71
CA TYR A 771 41.49 7.54 -29.99
C TYR A 771 40.74 8.85 -29.85
#